data_AF-A0A972EQE9-F1
#
_entry.id   AF-A0A972EQE9-F1
#
_cell.length_a   1.000
_cell.length_b   1.000
_cell.length_c   1.000
_cell.angle_alpha   90.00
_cell.angle_beta   90.00
_cell.angle_gamma   90.00
#
_symmetry.space_group_name_H-M   'P 1'
#
loop_
_entity.id
_entity.type
_entity.pdbx_description
1 polymer ?
#
loop_
_entity_poly.entity_id
_entity_poly.type
_entity_poly.pdbx_seq_one_letter_code
_entity_poly.pdbx_strand_id
1 'polypeptide(L)'
;MRLSTNKAHFFSACLLLLTGLEGLIWLGLFLPGASDSTFANIEVAGFLVFWAALAIALTIIGIFTLLGRSSAIALIERVKWLFDTRNNWSRVTVPALLAAYVLAATGVLLLWGANNPLLLQFAEPLGRWFFLAALQAILVRIFVAEKAIDKDYRKLASLILATIALLWLVILSTRIGLEPDNRYWNVAGVPMLINRKLAMNLLLALFGIFLYGLLTRKPAKNPRRREILLDLLACLILWAGAAWFWHQAPFSNSFFAEGVFPPNQDYYPYSDAALTDLGGQYMLIGKGLEYPHFTEKPLYALFLGLLHKFVGQNYLTVTSWQMICFAVFPVLLYLLGKQIHDRLFGLAIALFSVAKEYNAIFATFKISVSNSRLYLSEFPTMILLALLAIMLVSWFKRMGSKNPWPLLAGGVLGLAVMVRTNPLFLIPVILLFALWVYRRDLKHYWGSALLFLCGILLVIGPWLAYTRIRYGIDPITYKINAVIQTRFLQQEQQAAPTGFEQDILRRVNERPVIPSENTAGESSSQSSQQGVVEFTLGHFFNNEIKALFTLPFVIYPMELTPVLDLPYWEEPVIWHGELPLSTILAFALNLTLIGLGIAASWKYNRAAGLVPLVLNIGYYASNALGRTSGSRYLLPVDWTLYFYFLLALTLLYERGAHLRSTLPEEQQLLLNQQQARKRRPMPLIGYAGLLLLLGSSIPLINLSFPDLYTNQKQDEIKAALYASPVYSTQPSLAELSDQLLEKDAALLFKGRMLYPRYRDFVLNGKEGLILTVLRPELTEVFFSFDTDDLTYLEAGKEIIVLGCQRDGFVEAFTAYLPEQGLTLRSNIADFNSSCP
;
A
#
# COMPACT_ATOMS: atom_id res chain seq x y z
N MET A 1 -14.79 19.11 -50.42
CA MET A 1 -13.38 19.54 -50.23
C MET A 1 -12.56 18.33 -49.76
N ARG A 2 -11.94 17.56 -50.68
CA ARG A 2 -10.98 16.50 -50.31
C ARG A 2 -9.67 17.18 -49.92
N LEU A 3 -9.50 17.53 -48.65
CA LEU A 3 -8.20 17.94 -48.10
C LEU A 3 -7.24 16.76 -48.29
N SER A 4 -6.35 16.87 -49.27
CA SER A 4 -5.38 15.81 -49.57
C SER A 4 -4.51 15.57 -48.32
N THR A 5 -4.50 14.33 -47.82
CA THR A 5 -3.57 13.84 -46.80
C THR A 5 -2.11 13.85 -47.24
N ASN A 6 -1.81 14.33 -48.46
CA ASN A 6 -0.46 14.43 -49.05
C ASN A 6 0.36 15.65 -48.58
N LYS A 7 -0.12 16.45 -47.60
CA LYS A 7 0.65 17.57 -47.05
C LYS A 7 1.61 17.07 -45.97
N ALA A 8 2.88 17.48 -46.02
CA ALA A 8 3.88 17.11 -45.02
C ALA A 8 3.40 17.48 -43.61
N HIS A 9 3.44 16.51 -42.68
CA HIS A 9 3.08 16.70 -41.26
C HIS A 9 1.62 17.09 -40.99
N PHE A 10 0.70 16.75 -41.89
CA PHE A 10 -0.72 17.07 -41.79
C PHE A 10 -1.33 16.78 -40.41
N PHE A 11 -1.12 15.59 -39.86
CA PHE A 11 -1.68 15.21 -38.56
C PHE A 11 -1.08 15.98 -37.38
N SER A 12 0.22 16.31 -37.44
CA SER A 12 0.85 17.16 -36.43
C SER A 12 0.28 18.58 -36.47
N ALA A 13 0.01 19.10 -37.66
CA ALA A 13 -0.60 20.41 -37.85
C ALA A 13 -2.04 20.46 -37.32
N CYS A 14 -2.85 19.43 -37.61
CA CYS A 14 -4.21 19.33 -37.07
C CYS A 14 -4.22 19.24 -35.54
N LEU A 15 -3.30 18.46 -34.94
CA LEU A 15 -3.20 18.36 -33.48
C LEU A 15 -2.83 19.71 -32.83
N LEU A 16 -1.87 20.44 -33.41
CA LEU A 16 -1.49 21.77 -32.91
C LEU A 16 -2.63 22.79 -33.05
N LEU A 17 -3.38 22.73 -34.16
CA LEU A 17 -4.55 23.56 -34.37
C LEU A 17 -5.65 23.27 -33.34
N LEU A 18 -6.00 21.99 -33.15
CA LEU A 18 -7.01 21.55 -32.19
C LEU A 18 -6.62 21.94 -30.77
N THR A 19 -5.40 21.61 -30.34
CA THR A 19 -4.92 21.94 -28.99
C THR A 19 -4.86 23.45 -28.75
N GLY A 20 -4.52 24.26 -29.77
CA GLY A 20 -4.56 25.71 -29.67
C GLY A 20 -5.98 26.27 -29.52
N LEU A 21 -6.93 25.80 -30.34
CA LEU A 21 -8.33 26.22 -30.26
C LEU A 21 -8.98 25.80 -28.94
N GLU A 22 -8.75 24.57 -28.49
CA GLU A 22 -9.22 24.08 -27.19
C GLU A 22 -8.66 24.91 -26.04
N GLY A 23 -7.40 25.31 -26.10
CA GLY A 23 -6.79 26.21 -25.13
C GLY A 23 -7.51 27.55 -25.03
N LEU A 24 -7.90 28.13 -26.17
CA LEU A 24 -8.68 29.37 -26.22
C LEU A 24 -10.11 29.18 -25.72
N ILE A 25 -10.75 28.05 -26.02
CA ILE A 25 -12.09 27.72 -25.52
C ILE A 25 -12.08 27.59 -24.01
N TRP A 26 -11.14 26.84 -23.43
CA TRP A 26 -11.05 26.65 -21.98
C TRP A 26 -10.71 27.95 -21.25
N LEU A 27 -9.83 28.77 -21.83
CA LEU A 27 -9.56 30.12 -21.32
C LEU A 27 -10.84 30.97 -21.35
N GLY A 28 -11.57 30.97 -22.47
CA GLY A 28 -12.82 31.71 -22.63
C GLY A 28 -13.95 31.25 -21.71
N LEU A 29 -14.00 29.97 -21.35
CA LEU A 29 -14.95 29.42 -20.36
C LEU A 29 -14.54 29.75 -18.91
N PHE A 30 -13.27 30.04 -18.66
CA PHE A 30 -12.76 30.39 -17.34
C PHE A 30 -12.98 31.87 -17.02
N LEU A 31 -12.75 32.79 -17.97
CA LEU A 31 -12.87 34.24 -17.79
C LEU A 31 -14.22 34.71 -17.18
N PRO A 32 -15.41 34.16 -17.52
CA PRO A 32 -16.69 34.56 -16.95
C PRO A 32 -16.87 34.23 -15.46
N GLY A 33 -16.08 33.28 -14.93
CA GLY A 33 -16.12 32.87 -13.53
C GLY A 33 -15.10 33.58 -12.63
N ALA A 34 -14.18 34.35 -13.22
CA ALA A 34 -13.18 35.14 -12.50
C ALA A 34 -13.80 36.49 -12.07
N SER A 35 -13.83 36.78 -10.78
CA SER A 35 -14.28 38.08 -10.24
C SER A 35 -13.35 39.22 -10.67
N ASP A 36 -13.81 40.48 -10.59
CA ASP A 36 -12.96 41.64 -10.95
C ASP A 36 -11.65 41.69 -10.14
N SER A 37 -11.65 41.16 -8.90
CA SER A 37 -10.47 41.04 -8.04
C SER A 37 -9.39 40.08 -8.57
N THR A 38 -9.74 39.08 -9.39
CA THR A 38 -8.79 38.13 -10.00
C THR A 38 -7.87 38.83 -11.01
N PHE A 39 -8.40 39.82 -11.74
CA PHE A 39 -7.66 40.58 -12.75
C PHE A 39 -6.80 41.72 -12.16
N ALA A 40 -7.06 42.13 -10.92
CA ALA A 40 -6.26 43.12 -10.21
C ALA A 40 -4.86 42.58 -9.83
N ASN A 41 -4.68 41.26 -9.78
CA ASN A 41 -3.39 40.64 -9.52
C ASN A 41 -2.56 40.53 -10.82
N ILE A 42 -1.48 41.32 -10.91
CA ILE A 42 -0.55 41.37 -12.05
C ILE A 42 -0.02 39.98 -12.41
N GLU A 43 0.20 39.12 -11.42
CA GLU A 43 0.75 37.77 -11.63
C GLU A 43 -0.27 36.84 -12.30
N VAL A 44 -1.55 36.96 -11.93
CA VAL A 44 -2.66 36.24 -12.54
C VAL A 44 -2.91 36.71 -13.96
N ALA A 45 -2.90 38.03 -14.18
CA ALA A 45 -3.01 38.61 -15.51
C ALA A 45 -1.86 38.14 -16.41
N GLY A 46 -0.63 38.11 -15.89
CA GLY A 46 0.53 37.57 -16.59
C GLY A 46 0.36 36.09 -16.98
N PHE A 47 -0.17 35.26 -16.07
CA PHE A 47 -0.43 33.85 -16.34
C PHE A 47 -1.51 33.64 -17.42
N LEU A 48 -2.61 34.39 -17.35
CA LEU A 48 -3.69 34.35 -18.35
C LEU A 48 -3.21 34.80 -19.72
N VAL A 49 -2.40 35.86 -19.78
CA VAL A 49 -1.76 36.34 -21.03
C VAL A 49 -0.81 35.27 -21.58
N PHE A 50 -0.02 34.61 -20.72
CA PHE A 50 0.85 33.52 -21.14
C PHE A 50 0.07 32.34 -21.72
N TRP A 51 -1.02 31.93 -21.06
CA TRP A 51 -1.92 30.89 -21.58
C TRP A 51 -2.49 31.29 -22.94
N ALA A 52 -3.08 32.49 -23.05
CA ALA A 52 -3.64 32.99 -24.30
C ALA A 52 -2.58 33.01 -25.41
N ALA A 53 -1.39 33.54 -25.13
CA ALA A 53 -0.29 33.59 -26.09
C ALA A 53 0.14 32.20 -26.56
N LEU A 54 0.24 31.24 -25.65
CA LEU A 54 0.59 29.85 -25.99
C LEU A 54 -0.49 29.20 -26.87
N ALA A 55 -1.77 29.35 -26.51
CA ALA A 55 -2.90 28.80 -27.27
C ALA A 55 -3.00 29.41 -28.68
N ILE A 56 -2.81 30.73 -28.81
CA ILE A 56 -2.75 31.44 -30.10
C ILE A 56 -1.55 30.96 -30.91
N ALA A 57 -0.36 30.82 -30.30
CA ALA A 57 0.83 30.36 -30.99
C ALA A 57 0.65 28.95 -31.58
N LEU A 58 0.09 28.01 -30.81
CA LEU A 58 -0.21 26.65 -31.28
C LEU A 58 -1.21 26.66 -32.45
N THR A 59 -2.25 27.49 -32.35
CA THR A 59 -3.25 27.69 -33.41
C THR A 59 -2.61 28.20 -34.69
N ILE A 60 -1.80 29.26 -34.61
CA ILE A 60 -1.11 29.88 -35.75
C ILE A 60 -0.15 28.90 -36.41
N ILE A 61 0.65 28.17 -35.62
CA ILE A 61 1.59 27.16 -36.14
C ILE A 61 0.81 26.06 -36.87
N GLY A 62 -0.31 25.59 -36.31
CA GLY A 62 -1.20 24.61 -36.95
C GLY A 62 -1.73 25.10 -38.30
N ILE A 63 -2.32 26.31 -38.35
CA ILE A 63 -2.85 26.91 -39.58
C ILE A 63 -1.75 27.09 -40.63
N PHE A 64 -0.61 27.69 -40.26
CA PHE A 64 0.48 27.96 -41.20
C PHE A 64 1.10 26.67 -41.77
N THR A 65 1.14 25.59 -40.98
CA THR A 65 1.58 24.28 -41.47
C THR A 65 0.56 23.68 -42.45
N LEU A 66 -0.75 23.78 -42.16
CA LEU A 66 -1.80 23.32 -43.07
C LEU A 66 -1.84 24.12 -44.39
N LEU A 67 -1.48 25.40 -44.34
CA LEU A 67 -1.32 26.27 -45.50
C LEU A 67 -0.01 26.02 -46.28
N GLY A 68 0.88 25.16 -45.78
CA GLY A 68 2.12 24.79 -46.47
C GLY A 68 3.25 25.81 -46.34
N ARG A 69 3.23 26.68 -45.32
CA ARG A 69 4.30 27.66 -45.12
C ARG A 69 5.60 26.99 -44.66
N SER A 70 6.69 27.25 -45.39
CA SER A 70 8.01 26.63 -45.16
C SER A 70 8.57 26.88 -43.76
N SER A 71 8.35 28.07 -43.17
CA SER A 71 8.82 28.40 -41.81
C SER A 71 8.15 27.56 -40.72
N ALA A 72 6.83 27.31 -40.83
CA ALA A 72 6.08 26.52 -39.85
C ALA A 72 6.40 25.02 -39.97
N ILE A 73 6.55 24.52 -41.20
CA ILE A 73 7.02 23.15 -41.47
C ILE A 73 8.42 22.96 -40.89
N ALA A 74 9.36 23.88 -41.15
CA ALA A 74 10.71 23.82 -40.61
C ALA A 74 10.75 23.86 -39.08
N LEU A 75 9.85 24.61 -38.43
CA LEU A 75 9.71 24.61 -36.97
C LEU A 75 9.29 23.23 -36.44
N ILE A 76 8.27 22.61 -37.06
CA ILE A 76 7.81 21.27 -36.67
C ILE A 76 8.90 20.23 -36.90
N GLU A 77 9.65 20.33 -38.00
CA GLU A 77 10.79 19.46 -38.28
C GLU A 77 11.89 19.62 -37.23
N ARG A 78 12.21 20.86 -36.81
CA ARG A 78 13.16 21.11 -35.71
C ARG A 78 12.70 20.51 -34.39
N VAL A 79 11.42 20.67 -34.04
CA VAL A 79 10.85 20.06 -32.84
C VAL A 79 10.94 18.53 -32.94
N LYS A 80 10.53 17.94 -34.07
CA LYS A 80 10.67 16.49 -34.30
C LYS A 80 12.12 16.02 -34.25
N TRP A 81 13.06 16.81 -34.75
CA TRP A 81 14.49 16.54 -34.72
C TRP A 81 15.09 16.53 -33.30
N LEU A 82 14.59 17.42 -32.41
CA LEU A 82 14.94 17.41 -30.99
C LEU A 82 14.50 16.12 -30.27
N PHE A 83 13.44 15.49 -30.77
CA PHE A 83 12.91 14.22 -30.29
C PHE A 83 13.17 13.06 -31.27
N ASP A 84 14.11 13.20 -32.21
CA ASP A 84 14.45 12.10 -33.12
C ASP A 84 15.50 11.20 -32.45
N THR A 85 15.20 9.91 -32.50
CA THR A 85 16.05 8.79 -32.10
C THR A 85 17.46 8.79 -32.71
N ARG A 86 17.65 9.44 -33.87
CA ARG A 86 18.96 9.54 -34.54
C ARG A 86 19.89 10.58 -33.92
N ASN A 87 19.35 11.47 -33.09
CA ASN A 87 20.06 12.61 -32.55
C ASN A 87 20.46 12.39 -31.09
N ASN A 88 21.68 12.73 -30.71
CA ASN A 88 22.14 12.61 -29.31
C ASN A 88 21.41 13.59 -28.38
N TRP A 89 20.92 14.72 -28.90
CA TRP A 89 20.17 15.71 -28.12
C TRP A 89 18.87 15.15 -27.55
N SER A 90 18.25 14.16 -28.21
CA SER A 90 16.98 13.57 -27.75
C SER A 90 17.08 12.90 -26.38
N ARG A 91 18.28 12.47 -25.99
CA ARG A 91 18.57 11.90 -24.66
C ARG A 91 18.57 12.93 -23.54
N VAL A 92 18.79 14.20 -23.86
CA VAL A 92 18.88 15.31 -22.90
C VAL A 92 17.60 16.14 -22.88
N THR A 93 16.90 16.25 -24.02
CA THR A 93 15.71 17.11 -24.15
C THR A 93 14.61 16.73 -23.16
N VAL A 94 14.26 15.45 -23.04
CA VAL A 94 13.21 15.02 -22.10
C VAL A 94 13.62 15.20 -20.64
N PRO A 95 14.82 14.76 -20.17
CA PRO A 95 15.29 15.10 -18.82
C PRO A 95 15.30 16.60 -18.54
N ALA A 96 15.73 17.43 -19.52
CA ALA A 96 15.76 18.89 -19.37
C ALA A 96 14.35 19.47 -19.23
N LEU A 97 13.37 18.98 -20.00
CA LEU A 97 11.97 19.38 -19.88
C LEU A 97 11.36 18.94 -18.54
N LEU A 98 11.65 17.72 -18.09
CA LEU A 98 11.22 17.26 -16.77
C LEU A 98 11.84 18.09 -15.64
N ALA A 99 13.14 18.41 -15.74
CA ALA A 99 13.82 19.26 -14.78
C ALA A 99 13.25 20.68 -14.77
N ALA A 100 13.00 21.27 -15.96
CA ALA A 100 12.35 22.57 -16.08
C ALA A 100 10.93 22.57 -15.48
N TYR A 101 10.15 21.53 -15.72
CA TYR A 101 8.82 21.37 -15.11
C TYR A 101 8.90 21.24 -13.59
N VAL A 102 9.82 20.42 -13.07
CA VAL A 102 10.02 20.28 -11.61
C VAL A 102 10.43 21.61 -10.98
N LEU A 103 11.35 22.36 -11.60
CA LEU A 103 11.78 23.68 -11.12
C LEU A 103 10.64 24.70 -11.18
N ALA A 104 9.90 24.77 -12.29
CA ALA A 104 8.76 25.67 -12.44
C ALA A 104 7.67 25.36 -11.41
N ALA A 105 7.29 24.08 -11.26
CA ALA A 105 6.28 23.68 -10.28
C ALA A 105 6.73 23.96 -8.83
N THR A 106 8.01 23.78 -8.53
CA THR A 106 8.58 24.10 -7.20
C THR A 106 8.61 25.61 -6.97
N GLY A 107 8.96 26.40 -7.98
CA GLY A 107 8.93 27.86 -7.92
C GLY A 107 7.52 28.39 -7.65
N VAL A 108 6.50 27.87 -8.35
CA VAL A 108 5.09 28.24 -8.12
C VAL A 108 4.68 27.94 -6.68
N LEU A 109 5.03 26.77 -6.14
CA LEU A 109 4.72 26.43 -4.74
C LEU A 109 5.39 27.35 -3.73
N LEU A 110 6.68 27.64 -3.93
CA LEU A 110 7.46 28.47 -3.02
C LEU A 110 7.00 29.94 -3.05
N LEU A 111 6.58 30.44 -4.22
CA LEU A 111 6.15 31.82 -4.39
C LEU A 111 4.71 32.05 -3.92
N TRP A 112 3.80 31.13 -4.26
CA TRP A 112 2.36 31.37 -4.09
C TRP A 112 1.72 30.55 -2.98
N GLY A 113 2.40 29.53 -2.46
CA GLY A 113 1.89 28.60 -1.45
C GLY A 113 0.94 27.55 -2.03
N ALA A 114 0.95 26.34 -1.43
CA ALA A 114 0.15 25.21 -1.92
C ALA A 114 -1.38 25.38 -1.78
N ASN A 115 -1.81 26.23 -0.84
CA ASN A 115 -3.23 26.42 -0.50
C ASN A 115 -3.83 27.70 -1.13
N ASN A 116 -3.17 28.27 -2.13
CA ASN A 116 -3.64 29.50 -2.74
C ASN A 116 -4.96 29.24 -3.51
N PRO A 117 -6.06 29.94 -3.16
CA PRO A 117 -7.37 29.70 -3.78
C PRO A 117 -7.37 29.96 -5.29
N LEU A 118 -6.52 30.87 -5.78
CA LEU A 118 -6.38 31.12 -7.21
C LEU A 118 -5.78 29.91 -7.94
N LEU A 119 -4.85 29.20 -7.29
CA LEU A 119 -4.25 28.00 -7.87
C LEU A 119 -5.22 26.84 -7.97
N LEU A 120 -6.07 26.68 -6.96
CA LEU A 120 -7.17 25.72 -6.97
C LEU A 120 -8.14 26.01 -8.13
N GLN A 121 -8.46 27.28 -8.38
CA GLN A 121 -9.31 27.69 -9.50
C GLN A 121 -8.67 27.43 -10.87
N PHE A 122 -7.36 27.64 -11.03
CA PHE A 122 -6.65 27.36 -12.28
C PHE A 122 -6.45 25.87 -12.57
N ALA A 123 -6.39 25.03 -11.53
CA ALA A 123 -6.07 23.61 -11.66
C ALA A 123 -7.06 22.86 -12.57
N GLU A 124 -8.34 23.21 -12.47
CA GLU A 124 -9.42 22.55 -13.20
C GLU A 124 -9.36 22.81 -14.71
N PRO A 125 -9.40 24.07 -15.20
CA PRO A 125 -9.45 24.35 -16.64
C PRO A 125 -8.10 24.10 -17.34
N LEU A 126 -6.96 24.33 -16.65
CA LEU A 126 -5.65 23.90 -17.17
C LEU A 126 -5.56 22.38 -17.25
N GLY A 127 -6.13 21.69 -16.26
CA GLY A 127 -6.20 20.25 -16.23
C GLY A 127 -6.97 19.70 -17.42
N ARG A 128 -8.13 20.29 -17.75
CA ARG A 128 -8.90 19.95 -18.96
C ARG A 128 -8.05 20.09 -20.21
N TRP A 129 -7.38 21.24 -20.38
CA TRP A 129 -6.59 21.52 -21.58
C TRP A 129 -5.43 20.53 -21.74
N PHE A 130 -4.64 20.29 -20.69
CA PHE A 130 -3.48 19.42 -20.79
C PHE A 130 -3.87 17.94 -20.90
N PHE A 131 -4.84 17.43 -20.12
CA PHE A 131 -5.22 16.01 -20.21
C PHE A 131 -5.82 15.68 -21.57
N LEU A 132 -6.65 16.57 -22.12
CA LEU A 132 -7.20 16.42 -23.45
C LEU A 132 -6.11 16.43 -24.52
N ALA A 133 -5.20 17.42 -24.47
CA ALA A 133 -4.08 17.51 -25.41
C ALA A 133 -3.17 16.28 -25.35
N ALA A 134 -2.87 15.78 -24.15
CA ALA A 134 -2.05 14.58 -23.95
C ALA A 134 -2.75 13.32 -24.50
N LEU A 135 -4.04 13.15 -24.22
CA LEU A 135 -4.84 12.04 -24.72
C LEU A 135 -4.88 12.04 -26.25
N GLN A 136 -5.19 13.17 -26.86
CA GLN A 136 -5.20 13.33 -28.32
C GLN A 136 -3.83 13.05 -28.93
N ALA A 137 -2.75 13.57 -28.34
CA ALA A 137 -1.40 13.35 -28.82
C ALA A 137 -1.04 11.87 -28.85
N ILE A 138 -1.38 11.12 -27.79
CA ILE A 138 -1.11 9.67 -27.71
C ILE A 138 -1.94 8.90 -28.74
N LEU A 139 -3.25 9.19 -28.85
CA LEU A 139 -4.12 8.50 -29.79
C LEU A 139 -3.70 8.75 -31.24
N VAL A 140 -3.42 10.00 -31.61
CA VAL A 140 -2.92 10.36 -32.94
C VAL A 140 -1.57 9.69 -33.20
N ARG A 141 -0.66 9.72 -32.22
CA ARG A 141 0.67 9.10 -32.35
C ARG A 141 0.59 7.60 -32.63
N ILE A 142 -0.38 6.90 -32.04
CA ILE A 142 -0.45 5.43 -32.08
C ILE A 142 -1.31 4.92 -33.23
N PHE A 143 -2.45 5.55 -33.50
CA PHE A 143 -3.43 5.05 -34.46
C PHE A 143 -3.35 5.75 -35.82
N VAL A 144 -2.82 6.97 -35.87
CA VAL A 144 -2.88 7.83 -37.05
C VAL A 144 -1.51 8.12 -37.66
N ALA A 145 -0.44 8.16 -36.86
CA ALA A 145 0.88 8.60 -37.31
C ALA A 145 1.41 7.89 -38.58
N GLU A 146 2.09 8.67 -39.43
CA GLU A 146 2.63 8.31 -40.75
C GLU A 146 3.72 7.20 -40.72
N LYS A 147 4.36 6.98 -39.56
CA LYS A 147 5.35 5.90 -39.41
C LYS A 147 4.64 4.59 -39.04
N ALA A 148 5.02 3.50 -39.70
CA ALA A 148 4.48 2.17 -39.46
C ALA A 148 4.74 1.69 -38.02
N ILE A 149 3.80 1.97 -37.11
CA ILE A 149 3.68 1.22 -35.85
C ILE A 149 3.15 -0.16 -36.22
N ASP A 150 3.71 -1.19 -35.60
CA ASP A 150 3.31 -2.59 -35.80
C ASP A 150 1.78 -2.74 -35.76
N LYS A 151 1.23 -3.25 -36.87
CA LYS A 151 -0.20 -3.44 -37.09
C LYS A 151 -0.83 -4.34 -36.03
N ASP A 152 -0.09 -5.33 -35.54
CA ASP A 152 -0.59 -6.27 -34.53
C ASP A 152 -0.65 -5.63 -33.15
N TYR A 153 0.33 -4.79 -32.81
CA TYR A 153 0.30 -3.99 -31.58
C TYR A 153 -0.91 -3.05 -31.57
N ARG A 154 -1.15 -2.35 -32.68
CA ARG A 154 -2.31 -1.44 -32.81
C ARG A 154 -3.63 -2.17 -32.64
N LYS A 155 -3.82 -3.31 -33.33
CA LYS A 155 -5.04 -4.12 -33.21
C LYS A 155 -5.30 -4.54 -31.77
N LEU A 156 -4.27 -5.05 -31.10
CA LEU A 156 -4.36 -5.48 -29.70
C LEU A 156 -4.69 -4.30 -28.78
N ALA A 157 -4.01 -3.16 -28.95
CA ALA A 157 -4.28 -1.96 -28.19
C ALA A 157 -5.73 -1.47 -28.40
N SER A 158 -6.21 -1.43 -29.64
CA SER A 158 -7.61 -1.07 -29.95
C SER A 158 -8.59 -2.02 -29.27
N LEU A 159 -8.34 -3.33 -29.29
CA LEU A 159 -9.21 -4.31 -28.63
C LEU A 159 -9.27 -4.06 -27.12
N ILE A 160 -8.11 -3.90 -26.46
CA ILE A 160 -8.04 -3.65 -25.02
C ILE A 160 -8.73 -2.33 -24.65
N LEU A 161 -8.46 -1.25 -25.40
CA LEU A 161 -9.10 0.05 -25.16
C LEU A 161 -10.61 -0.01 -25.39
N ALA A 162 -11.08 -0.74 -26.41
CA ALA A 162 -12.51 -0.95 -26.63
C ALA A 162 -13.14 -1.74 -25.49
N THR A 163 -12.47 -2.77 -24.96
CA THR A 163 -12.93 -3.51 -23.77
C THR A 163 -13.01 -2.61 -22.54
N ILE A 164 -11.98 -1.80 -22.28
CA ILE A 164 -11.98 -0.84 -21.16
C ILE A 164 -13.12 0.17 -21.32
N ALA A 165 -13.31 0.73 -22.51
CA ALA A 165 -14.37 1.69 -22.79
C ALA A 165 -15.76 1.07 -22.63
N LEU A 166 -15.96 -0.18 -23.08
CA LEU A 166 -17.21 -0.91 -22.89
C LEU A 166 -17.49 -1.16 -21.40
N LEU A 167 -16.49 -1.59 -20.64
CA LEU A 167 -16.62 -1.80 -19.19
C LEU A 167 -17.00 -0.49 -18.48
N TRP A 168 -16.37 0.63 -18.82
CA TRP A 168 -16.74 1.94 -18.28
C TRP A 168 -18.14 2.37 -18.67
N LEU A 169 -18.57 2.11 -19.91
CA LEU A 169 -19.94 2.39 -20.35
C LEU A 169 -20.94 1.58 -19.51
N VAL A 170 -20.66 0.31 -19.21
CA VAL A 170 -21.49 -0.53 -18.33
C VAL A 170 -21.51 0.02 -16.90
N ILE A 171 -20.38 0.42 -16.34
CA ILE A 171 -20.31 1.02 -14.99
C ILE A 171 -21.16 2.30 -14.93
N LEU A 172 -21.03 3.17 -15.94
CA LEU A 172 -21.78 4.44 -16.00
C LEU A 172 -23.28 4.23 -16.20
N SER A 173 -23.68 3.23 -17.00
CA SER A 173 -25.10 2.95 -17.25
C SER A 173 -25.78 2.23 -16.10
N THR A 174 -25.08 1.31 -15.43
CA THR A 174 -25.62 0.50 -14.33
C THR A 174 -25.41 1.11 -12.96
N ARG A 175 -24.51 2.11 -12.83
CA ARG A 175 -24.07 2.70 -11.55
C ARG A 175 -23.42 1.71 -10.57
N ILE A 176 -23.21 0.44 -10.97
CA ILE A 176 -22.57 -0.58 -10.14
C ILE A 176 -21.12 -0.15 -9.84
N GLY A 177 -20.79 -0.09 -8.55
CA GLY A 177 -19.46 0.31 -8.06
C GLY A 177 -19.29 1.81 -7.83
N LEU A 178 -20.28 2.63 -8.19
CA LEU A 178 -20.32 4.07 -7.90
C LEU A 178 -21.24 4.37 -6.71
N GLU A 179 -22.32 3.62 -6.54
CA GLU A 179 -23.23 3.78 -5.41
C GLU A 179 -22.65 3.14 -4.13
N PRO A 180 -22.50 3.93 -3.04
CA PRO A 180 -21.96 3.43 -1.79
C PRO A 180 -22.82 2.31 -1.16
N ASP A 181 -22.17 1.21 -0.82
CA ASP A 181 -22.74 0.23 0.11
C ASP A 181 -22.62 0.76 1.55
N ASN A 182 -23.56 0.37 2.41
CA ASN A 182 -23.61 0.80 3.80
C ASN A 182 -22.55 0.12 4.70
N ARG A 183 -21.71 -0.77 4.14
CA ARG A 183 -20.69 -1.51 4.88
C ARG A 183 -19.36 -1.53 4.15
N TYR A 184 -18.29 -1.26 4.89
CA TYR A 184 -16.88 -1.42 4.45
C TYR A 184 -16.57 -0.82 3.07
N TRP A 185 -17.20 0.31 2.75
CA TRP A 185 -16.99 1.11 1.55
C TRP A 185 -16.05 2.28 1.84
N ASN A 186 -14.73 2.04 1.79
CA ASN A 186 -13.72 3.00 2.30
C ASN A 186 -13.27 3.99 1.23
N VAL A 187 -12.51 5.02 1.63
CA VAL A 187 -12.00 6.10 0.76
C VAL A 187 -11.15 5.62 -0.43
N ALA A 188 -10.84 6.52 -1.36
CA ALA A 188 -9.97 6.22 -2.51
C ALA A 188 -8.50 5.93 -2.11
N GLY A 189 -7.73 5.31 -3.02
CA GLY A 189 -6.30 5.04 -2.80
C GLY A 189 -5.48 6.32 -2.65
N VAL A 190 -4.30 6.23 -2.00
CA VAL A 190 -3.44 7.40 -1.79
C VAL A 190 -2.89 7.91 -3.12
N PRO A 191 -3.13 9.18 -3.49
CA PRO A 191 -2.81 9.66 -4.81
C PRO A 191 -1.33 10.00 -4.97
N MET A 192 -0.82 9.72 -6.17
CA MET A 192 0.50 10.16 -6.60
C MET A 192 0.37 11.37 -7.53
N LEU A 193 0.81 12.53 -7.09
CA LEU A 193 0.62 13.79 -7.82
C LEU A 193 1.53 13.88 -9.07
N ILE A 194 1.02 14.47 -10.16
CA ILE A 194 1.76 14.67 -11.44
C ILE A 194 3.02 15.53 -11.24
N ASN A 195 2.99 16.39 -10.24
CA ASN A 195 3.95 17.46 -9.99
C ASN A 195 5.36 16.94 -9.64
N ARG A 196 6.09 17.65 -8.76
CA ARG A 196 7.46 17.34 -8.34
C ARG A 196 7.71 15.84 -8.17
N LYS A 197 6.76 15.05 -7.65
CA LYS A 197 6.98 13.63 -7.36
C LYS A 197 7.02 12.71 -8.60
N LEU A 198 6.03 12.72 -9.49
CA LEU A 198 6.09 11.88 -10.71
C LEU A 198 7.22 12.32 -11.64
N ALA A 199 7.34 13.64 -11.89
CA ALA A 199 8.37 14.17 -12.76
C ALA A 199 9.78 13.92 -12.19
N MET A 200 10.00 14.06 -10.88
CA MET A 200 11.26 13.70 -10.22
C MET A 200 11.52 12.19 -10.29
N ASN A 201 10.50 11.34 -10.14
CA ASN A 201 10.69 9.89 -10.27
C ASN A 201 11.18 9.51 -11.68
N LEU A 202 10.56 10.06 -12.72
CA LEU A 202 11.00 9.83 -14.10
C LEU A 202 12.39 10.43 -14.32
N LEU A 203 12.66 11.64 -13.82
CA LEU A 203 13.98 12.27 -13.92
C LEU A 203 15.08 11.43 -13.24
N LEU A 204 14.83 10.92 -12.03
CA LEU A 204 15.75 10.07 -11.28
C LEU A 204 15.95 8.71 -11.97
N ALA A 205 14.90 8.11 -12.54
CA ALA A 205 15.02 6.88 -13.31
C ALA A 205 15.91 7.09 -14.54
N LEU A 206 15.72 8.20 -15.27
CA LEU A 206 16.56 8.58 -16.41
C LEU A 206 17.99 8.88 -16.00
N PHE A 207 18.19 9.57 -14.89
CA PHE A 207 19.51 9.83 -14.32
C PHE A 207 20.23 8.53 -13.92
N GLY A 208 19.52 7.58 -13.32
CA GLY A 208 20.04 6.26 -12.99
C GLY A 208 20.55 5.49 -14.21
N ILE A 209 19.83 5.59 -15.35
CA ILE A 209 20.30 5.00 -16.60
C ILE A 209 21.49 5.74 -17.19
N PHE A 210 21.48 7.07 -17.13
CA PHE A 210 22.62 7.85 -17.58
C PHE A 210 23.90 7.45 -16.84
N LEU A 211 23.81 7.31 -15.51
CA LEU A 211 24.90 6.79 -14.68
C LEU A 211 25.30 5.37 -15.06
N TYR A 212 24.33 4.47 -15.25
CA TYR A 212 24.59 3.11 -15.72
C TYR A 212 25.34 3.10 -17.06
N GLY A 213 24.93 3.97 -18.00
CA GLY A 213 25.60 4.15 -19.28
C GLY A 213 27.05 4.60 -19.10
N LEU A 214 27.31 5.59 -18.23
CA LEU A 214 28.66 6.08 -17.93
C LEU A 214 29.56 4.98 -17.35
N LEU A 215 29.04 4.19 -16.39
CA LEU A 215 29.75 3.10 -15.72
C LEU A 215 30.06 1.92 -16.66
N THR A 216 29.28 1.75 -17.72
CA THR A 216 29.43 0.64 -18.67
C THR A 216 30.20 1.02 -19.93
N ARG A 217 30.56 2.30 -20.14
CA ARG A 217 31.35 2.78 -21.29
C ARG A 217 32.70 2.09 -21.43
N LYS A 218 33.40 1.81 -20.33
CA LYS A 218 34.70 1.14 -20.36
C LYS A 218 34.51 -0.37 -20.54
N PRO A 219 35.24 -1.04 -21.45
CA PRO A 219 35.17 -2.50 -21.57
C PRO A 219 35.68 -3.15 -20.28
N ALA A 220 34.87 -4.05 -19.72
CA ALA A 220 35.22 -4.78 -18.49
C ALA A 220 35.80 -6.15 -18.82
N LYS A 221 36.86 -6.56 -18.10
CA LYS A 221 37.46 -7.90 -18.21
C LYS A 221 36.44 -9.03 -17.97
N ASN A 222 35.43 -8.79 -17.13
CA ASN A 222 34.33 -9.72 -16.90
C ASN A 222 32.99 -8.97 -16.91
N PRO A 223 32.28 -8.90 -18.07
CA PRO A 223 31.04 -8.14 -18.19
C PRO A 223 29.95 -8.69 -17.27
N ARG A 224 29.87 -10.02 -17.12
CA ARG A 224 28.85 -10.66 -16.27
C ARG A 224 28.97 -10.26 -14.80
N ARG A 225 30.19 -10.24 -14.25
CA ARG A 225 30.41 -9.83 -12.85
C ARG A 225 30.03 -8.37 -12.64
N ARG A 226 30.34 -7.51 -13.61
CA ARG A 226 29.97 -6.08 -13.56
C ARG A 226 28.45 -5.90 -13.57
N GLU A 227 27.73 -6.58 -14.45
CA GLU A 227 26.25 -6.49 -14.50
C GLU A 227 25.62 -6.89 -13.17
N ILE A 228 26.04 -8.02 -12.60
CA ILE A 228 25.54 -8.49 -11.31
C ILE A 228 25.86 -7.47 -10.20
N LEU A 229 27.06 -6.92 -10.18
CA LEU A 229 27.46 -5.94 -9.17
C LEU A 229 26.65 -4.64 -9.30
N LEU A 230 26.40 -4.17 -10.53
CA LEU A 230 25.58 -2.98 -10.79
C LEU A 230 24.12 -3.21 -10.39
N ASP A 231 23.58 -4.40 -10.64
CA ASP A 231 22.23 -4.75 -10.20
C ASP A 231 22.14 -4.82 -8.68
N LEU A 232 23.12 -5.44 -8.02
CA LEU A 232 23.19 -5.50 -6.55
C LEU A 232 23.34 -4.10 -5.94
N LEU A 233 24.15 -3.24 -6.55
CA LEU A 233 24.30 -1.85 -6.14
C LEU A 233 23.00 -1.08 -6.30
N ALA A 234 22.29 -1.25 -7.42
CA ALA A 234 20.98 -0.65 -7.63
C ALA A 234 19.96 -1.14 -6.58
N CYS A 235 19.95 -2.44 -6.28
CA CYS A 235 19.10 -3.01 -5.23
C CYS A 235 19.43 -2.42 -3.85
N LEU A 236 20.72 -2.30 -3.51
CA LEU A 236 21.16 -1.74 -2.23
C LEU A 236 20.81 -0.25 -2.10
N ILE A 237 21.03 0.54 -3.16
CA ILE A 237 20.68 1.97 -3.20
C ILE A 237 19.17 2.15 -3.08
N LEU A 238 18.38 1.36 -3.80
CA LEU A 238 16.91 1.42 -3.71
C LEU A 238 16.43 1.02 -2.31
N TRP A 239 17.00 -0.03 -1.72
CA TRP A 239 16.65 -0.48 -0.37
C TRP A 239 17.00 0.57 0.69
N ALA A 240 18.25 1.01 0.75
CA ALA A 240 18.71 2.00 1.72
C ALA A 240 18.04 3.36 1.51
N GLY A 241 17.88 3.78 0.24
CA GLY A 241 17.19 5.01 -0.13
C GLY A 241 15.71 5.00 0.24
N ALA A 242 15.01 3.88 0.04
CA ALA A 242 13.62 3.73 0.46
C ALA A 242 13.47 3.78 1.98
N ALA A 243 14.28 3.00 2.71
CA ALA A 243 14.24 2.98 4.17
C ALA A 243 14.52 4.37 4.76
N TRP A 244 15.53 5.08 4.23
CA TRP A 244 15.84 6.45 4.66
C TRP A 244 14.70 7.41 4.32
N PHE A 245 14.18 7.39 3.09
CA PHE A 245 13.15 8.32 2.64
C PHE A 245 11.82 8.13 3.40
N TRP A 246 11.43 6.89 3.68
CA TRP A 246 10.24 6.59 4.48
C TRP A 246 10.39 7.01 5.94
N HIS A 247 11.58 6.86 6.51
CA HIS A 247 11.85 7.33 7.88
C HIS A 247 11.70 8.86 8.02
N GLN A 248 12.01 9.63 6.97
CA GLN A 248 11.81 11.09 6.93
C GLN A 248 10.35 11.52 6.78
N ALA A 249 9.43 10.60 6.45
CA ALA A 249 8.03 10.95 6.29
C ALA A 249 7.41 11.34 7.64
N PRO A 250 6.78 12.53 7.75
CA PRO A 250 6.04 12.93 8.95
C PRO A 250 4.97 11.90 9.27
N PHE A 251 4.91 11.49 10.54
CA PHE A 251 3.92 10.55 11.05
C PHE A 251 3.18 11.20 12.22
N SER A 252 1.89 10.94 12.31
CA SER A 252 1.00 11.53 13.31
C SER A 252 -0.09 10.53 13.70
N ASN A 253 -1.00 10.97 14.57
CA ASN A 253 -2.17 10.20 14.94
C ASN A 253 -3.01 9.77 13.75
N SER A 254 -3.58 8.58 13.89
CA SER A 254 -4.48 7.97 12.93
C SER A 254 -5.44 7.03 13.65
N PHE A 255 -6.39 6.47 12.89
CA PHE A 255 -7.26 5.44 13.42
C PHE A 255 -6.53 4.19 13.96
N PHE A 256 -5.33 3.88 13.45
CA PHE A 256 -4.59 2.66 13.81
C PHE A 256 -3.41 2.88 14.74
N ALA A 257 -3.07 4.13 15.04
CA ALA A 257 -1.97 4.50 15.92
C ALA A 257 -2.27 5.85 16.58
N GLU A 258 -2.30 5.87 17.91
CA GLU A 258 -2.68 7.03 18.71
C GLU A 258 -1.52 7.43 19.65
N GLY A 259 -1.38 8.72 19.93
CA GLY A 259 -0.33 9.27 20.78
C GLY A 259 0.17 10.67 20.36
N VAL A 260 1.34 11.11 20.76
CA VAL A 260 2.19 10.51 21.79
C VAL A 260 1.53 10.65 23.17
N PHE A 261 1.51 9.57 23.95
CA PHE A 261 0.94 9.60 25.30
C PHE A 261 2.05 9.66 26.37
N PRO A 262 1.91 10.50 27.42
CA PRO A 262 2.71 10.37 28.63
C PRO A 262 2.45 9.02 29.32
N PRO A 263 3.38 8.50 30.16
CA PRO A 263 4.65 9.09 30.56
C PRO A 263 5.78 8.94 29.53
N ASN A 264 5.67 7.98 28.62
CA ASN A 264 6.77 7.62 27.72
C ASN A 264 6.88 8.48 26.45
N GLN A 265 5.87 9.30 26.16
CA GLN A 265 5.77 10.08 24.92
C GLN A 265 5.84 9.18 23.67
N ASP A 266 5.12 8.05 23.69
CA ASP A 266 5.12 7.07 22.59
C ASP A 266 3.73 6.90 21.97
N TYR A 267 3.72 6.34 20.76
CA TYR A 267 2.50 5.92 20.07
C TYR A 267 2.10 4.51 20.49
N TYR A 268 0.80 4.22 20.44
CA TYR A 268 0.27 2.90 20.69
C TYR A 268 -0.63 2.43 19.56
N PRO A 269 -0.56 1.14 19.18
CA PRO A 269 -1.42 0.61 18.13
C PRO A 269 -2.86 0.54 18.61
N TYR A 270 -3.80 0.73 17.67
CA TYR A 270 -5.24 0.68 17.94
C TYR A 270 -5.99 -0.18 16.91
N SER A 271 -7.15 -0.71 17.29
CA SER A 271 -7.98 -1.58 16.42
C SER A 271 -7.18 -2.75 15.83
N ASP A 272 -7.31 -3.03 14.53
CA ASP A 272 -6.64 -4.13 13.83
C ASP A 272 -5.11 -4.17 14.03
N ALA A 273 -4.47 -3.01 14.22
CA ALA A 273 -3.04 -2.92 14.49
C ALA A 273 -2.71 -3.49 15.88
N ALA A 274 -3.52 -3.17 16.89
CA ALA A 274 -3.38 -3.69 18.24
C ALA A 274 -3.61 -5.20 18.27
N LEU A 275 -4.67 -5.69 17.61
CA LEU A 275 -5.00 -7.11 17.56
C LEU A 275 -3.86 -7.96 16.98
N THR A 276 -3.24 -7.44 15.91
CA THR A 276 -2.14 -8.12 15.23
C THR A 276 -0.87 -8.12 16.08
N ASP A 277 -0.59 -7.00 16.77
CA ASP A 277 0.56 -6.90 17.66
C ASP A 277 0.43 -7.79 18.90
N LEU A 278 -0.77 -7.82 19.51
CA LEU A 278 -1.06 -8.65 20.68
C LEU A 278 -0.70 -10.12 20.43
N GLY A 279 -0.98 -10.68 19.25
CA GLY A 279 -0.57 -12.05 18.92
C GLY A 279 0.95 -12.28 19.04
N GLY A 280 1.75 -11.32 18.59
CA GLY A 280 3.21 -11.34 18.74
C GLY A 280 3.65 -11.20 20.20
N GLN A 281 2.96 -10.39 20.99
CA GLN A 281 3.25 -10.21 22.41
C GLN A 281 2.88 -11.44 23.25
N TYR A 282 1.74 -12.09 22.95
CA TYR A 282 1.31 -13.33 23.61
C TYR A 282 2.26 -14.50 23.32
N MET A 283 2.89 -14.52 22.14
CA MET A 283 3.99 -15.45 21.85
C MET A 283 5.17 -15.25 22.82
N LEU A 284 5.53 -14.01 23.16
CA LEU A 284 6.68 -13.74 24.04
C LEU A 284 6.48 -14.18 25.49
N ILE A 285 5.23 -14.38 25.92
CA ILE A 285 4.89 -14.90 27.25
C ILE A 285 4.56 -16.41 27.25
N GLY A 286 4.72 -17.09 26.10
CA GLY A 286 4.53 -18.53 25.95
C GLY A 286 3.08 -19.00 25.80
N LYS A 287 2.14 -18.08 25.55
CA LYS A 287 0.73 -18.44 25.24
C LYS A 287 0.50 -18.83 23.80
N GLY A 288 1.31 -18.26 22.92
CA GLY A 288 1.33 -18.55 21.50
C GLY A 288 0.61 -17.51 20.65
N LEU A 289 0.87 -17.57 19.35
CA LEU A 289 0.43 -16.62 18.32
C LEU A 289 -1.08 -16.64 18.09
N GLU A 290 -1.73 -17.76 18.41
CA GLU A 290 -3.17 -17.92 18.30
C GLU A 290 -3.95 -17.11 19.35
N TYR A 291 -3.33 -16.72 20.46
CA TYR A 291 -3.97 -15.88 21.47
C TYR A 291 -3.89 -14.38 21.10
N PRO A 292 -4.90 -13.55 21.44
CA PRO A 292 -6.20 -13.93 22.02
C PRO A 292 -7.24 -14.38 20.98
N HIS A 293 -7.10 -13.99 19.71
CA HIS A 293 -8.21 -13.94 18.73
C HIS A 293 -8.26 -15.10 17.73
N PHE A 294 -7.47 -16.14 17.92
CA PHE A 294 -7.30 -17.23 16.97
C PHE A 294 -6.90 -16.71 15.57
N THR A 295 -5.76 -16.03 15.51
CA THR A 295 -5.36 -15.21 14.35
C THR A 295 -5.19 -16.03 13.06
N GLU A 296 -5.76 -15.51 11.97
CA GLU A 296 -5.52 -16.00 10.61
C GLU A 296 -4.18 -15.49 10.01
N LYS A 297 -3.42 -14.68 10.76
CA LYS A 297 -2.23 -13.96 10.31
C LYS A 297 -0.94 -14.35 11.06
N PRO A 298 -0.67 -15.65 11.31
CA PRO A 298 0.40 -16.09 12.20
C PRO A 298 1.81 -15.65 11.75
N LEU A 299 2.07 -15.55 10.43
CA LEU A 299 3.40 -15.18 9.95
C LEU A 299 3.72 -13.72 10.27
N TYR A 300 2.73 -12.82 10.18
CA TYR A 300 2.94 -11.41 10.48
C TYR A 300 2.99 -11.14 11.98
N ALA A 301 2.14 -11.80 12.79
CA ALA A 301 2.23 -11.75 14.24
C ALA A 301 3.59 -12.28 14.75
N LEU A 302 4.10 -13.37 14.16
CA LEU A 302 5.45 -13.88 14.46
C LEU A 302 6.52 -12.83 14.16
N PHE A 303 6.44 -12.17 13.01
CA PHE A 303 7.38 -11.13 12.62
C PHE A 303 7.39 -9.97 13.63
N LEU A 304 6.22 -9.47 14.06
CA LEU A 304 6.11 -8.42 15.08
C LEU A 304 6.66 -8.89 16.44
N GLY A 305 6.31 -10.09 16.90
CA GLY A 305 6.82 -10.64 18.15
C GLY A 305 8.35 -10.77 18.17
N LEU A 306 8.96 -11.17 17.04
CA LEU A 306 10.41 -11.21 16.90
C LEU A 306 11.03 -9.81 16.92
N LEU A 307 10.43 -8.82 16.25
CA LEU A 307 10.89 -7.43 16.35
C LEU A 307 10.83 -6.94 17.79
N HIS A 308 9.72 -7.18 18.49
CA HIS A 308 9.55 -6.80 19.89
C HIS A 308 10.55 -7.46 20.84
N LYS A 309 10.99 -8.68 20.53
CA LYS A 309 12.04 -9.38 21.28
C LYS A 309 13.43 -8.77 21.09
N PHE A 310 13.79 -8.40 19.86
CA PHE A 310 15.16 -7.96 19.54
C PHE A 310 15.37 -6.44 19.62
N VAL A 311 14.33 -5.66 19.35
CA VAL A 311 14.39 -4.21 19.23
C VAL A 311 13.86 -3.50 20.49
N GLY A 312 12.88 -4.11 21.18
CA GLY A 312 12.20 -3.52 22.33
C GLY A 312 10.72 -3.23 22.05
N GLN A 313 10.10 -2.40 22.90
CA GLN A 313 8.64 -2.15 22.84
C GLN A 313 8.26 -0.78 22.31
N ASN A 314 9.22 0.14 22.14
CA ASN A 314 8.93 1.48 21.65
C ASN A 314 8.40 1.44 20.21
N TYR A 315 7.24 2.06 19.99
CA TYR A 315 6.51 1.95 18.72
C TYR A 315 7.30 2.53 17.56
N LEU A 316 7.87 3.72 17.71
CA LEU A 316 8.66 4.36 16.66
C LEU A 316 9.93 3.59 16.31
N THR A 317 10.55 2.95 17.30
CA THR A 317 11.75 2.13 17.10
C THR A 317 11.40 0.84 16.36
N VAL A 318 10.38 0.11 16.82
CA VAL A 318 9.93 -1.14 16.19
C VAL A 318 9.47 -0.91 14.76
N THR A 319 8.66 0.12 14.53
CA THR A 319 8.20 0.48 13.18
C THR A 319 9.34 0.93 12.27
N SER A 320 10.40 1.56 12.81
CA SER A 320 11.60 1.91 12.02
C SER A 320 12.34 0.67 11.52
N TRP A 321 12.51 -0.35 12.37
CA TRP A 321 13.08 -1.63 11.94
C TRP A 321 12.17 -2.40 10.99
N GLN A 322 10.85 -2.34 11.21
CA GLN A 322 9.87 -2.87 10.27
C GLN A 322 10.03 -2.22 8.88
N MET A 323 10.13 -0.89 8.81
CA MET A 323 10.32 -0.17 7.54
C MET A 323 11.61 -0.57 6.83
N ILE A 324 12.71 -0.79 7.56
CA ILE A 324 13.98 -1.28 7.01
C ILE A 324 13.80 -2.66 6.35
N CYS A 325 13.06 -3.57 6.98
CA CYS A 325 12.71 -4.86 6.38
C CYS A 325 11.81 -4.70 5.15
N PHE A 326 10.82 -3.82 5.24
CA PHE A 326 9.81 -3.59 4.19
C PHE A 326 10.35 -2.85 2.97
N ALA A 327 11.47 -2.14 3.09
CA ALA A 327 12.17 -1.48 1.99
C ALA A 327 12.67 -2.45 0.90
N VAL A 328 12.52 -3.77 1.09
CA VAL A 328 12.68 -4.77 0.02
C VAL A 328 11.63 -4.62 -1.09
N PHE A 329 10.47 -4.00 -0.82
CA PHE A 329 9.39 -3.87 -1.79
C PHE A 329 9.80 -3.16 -3.10
N PRO A 330 10.37 -1.92 -3.08
CA PRO A 330 10.89 -1.28 -4.29
C PRO A 330 11.93 -2.13 -5.04
N VAL A 331 12.74 -2.90 -4.32
CA VAL A 331 13.74 -3.80 -4.93
C VAL A 331 13.06 -4.92 -5.73
N LEU A 332 12.01 -5.53 -5.17
CA LEU A 332 11.23 -6.54 -5.88
C LEU A 332 10.59 -5.97 -7.15
N LEU A 333 10.04 -4.75 -7.08
CA LEU A 333 9.47 -4.09 -8.26
C LEU A 333 10.54 -3.75 -9.31
N TYR A 334 11.74 -3.34 -8.90
CA TYR A 334 12.89 -3.16 -9.80
C TYR A 334 13.23 -4.46 -10.53
N LEU A 335 13.34 -5.57 -9.80
CA LEU A 335 13.64 -6.88 -10.38
C LEU A 335 12.53 -7.36 -11.32
N LEU A 336 11.26 -7.16 -10.95
CA LEU A 336 10.10 -7.50 -11.78
C LEU A 336 10.07 -6.67 -13.07
N GLY A 337 10.25 -5.35 -12.98
CA GLY A 337 10.27 -4.45 -14.13
C GLY A 337 11.42 -4.80 -15.08
N LYS A 338 12.63 -5.02 -14.54
CA LYS A 338 13.78 -5.49 -15.31
C LYS A 338 13.54 -6.85 -15.96
N GLN A 339 12.84 -7.76 -15.28
CA GLN A 339 12.53 -9.08 -15.84
C GLN A 339 11.55 -8.98 -17.01
N ILE A 340 10.60 -8.04 -16.98
CA ILE A 340 9.55 -7.90 -18.00
C ILE A 340 10.04 -7.09 -19.20
N HIS A 341 10.71 -5.96 -18.98
CA HIS A 341 11.13 -5.07 -20.04
C HIS A 341 12.61 -4.71 -19.92
N ASP A 342 12.95 -3.73 -19.09
CA ASP A 342 14.31 -3.20 -18.99
C ASP A 342 14.59 -2.53 -17.64
N ARG A 343 15.83 -2.04 -17.46
CA ARG A 343 16.24 -1.37 -16.21
C ARG A 343 15.56 -0.01 -16.03
N LEU A 344 15.25 0.71 -17.10
CA LEU A 344 14.51 1.98 -17.00
C LEU A 344 13.17 1.75 -16.35
N PHE A 345 12.42 0.80 -16.90
CA PHE A 345 11.11 0.44 -16.39
C PHE A 345 11.20 -0.04 -14.94
N GLY A 346 12.17 -0.90 -14.62
CA GLY A 346 12.44 -1.34 -13.25
C GLY A 346 12.73 -0.19 -12.27
N LEU A 347 13.56 0.78 -12.67
CA LEU A 347 13.86 1.95 -11.81
C LEU A 347 12.64 2.86 -11.66
N ALA A 348 11.89 3.10 -12.75
CA ALA A 348 10.72 3.95 -12.74
C ALA A 348 9.64 3.42 -11.79
N ILE A 349 9.35 2.11 -11.84
CA ILE A 349 8.35 1.50 -10.95
C ILE A 349 8.81 1.47 -9.49
N ALA A 350 10.10 1.17 -9.24
CA ALA A 350 10.64 1.17 -7.89
C ALA A 350 10.56 2.57 -7.26
N LEU A 351 11.00 3.61 -7.97
CA LEU A 351 10.96 4.99 -7.48
C LEU A 351 9.52 5.49 -7.29
N PHE A 352 8.61 5.13 -8.19
CA PHE A 352 7.18 5.41 -8.01
C PHE A 352 6.66 4.81 -6.71
N SER A 353 6.99 3.55 -6.42
CA SER A 353 6.58 2.88 -5.19
C SER A 353 7.14 3.55 -3.92
N VAL A 354 8.39 4.01 -3.94
CA VAL A 354 9.02 4.72 -2.81
C VAL A 354 8.27 6.02 -2.51
N ALA A 355 7.97 6.79 -3.55
CA ALA A 355 7.29 8.07 -3.40
C ALA A 355 5.80 7.92 -3.02
N LYS A 356 5.13 6.88 -3.54
CA LYS A 356 3.75 6.55 -3.18
C LYS A 356 3.64 6.13 -1.71
N GLU A 357 4.60 5.34 -1.23
CA GLU A 357 4.62 4.94 0.18
C GLU A 357 4.92 6.11 1.12
N TYR A 358 5.80 7.04 0.73
CA TYR A 358 5.99 8.29 1.47
C TYR A 358 4.66 9.07 1.60
N ASN A 359 3.89 9.15 0.50
CA ASN A 359 2.56 9.78 0.53
C ASN A 359 1.61 9.04 1.47
N ALA A 360 1.67 7.71 1.52
CA ALA A 360 0.80 6.91 2.37
C ALA A 360 1.11 7.11 3.85
N ILE A 361 2.40 7.18 4.23
CA ILE A 361 2.79 7.50 5.61
C ILE A 361 2.34 8.91 5.98
N PHE A 362 2.57 9.90 5.09
CA PHE A 362 2.14 11.27 5.33
C PHE A 362 0.61 11.39 5.43
N ALA A 363 -0.17 10.71 4.58
CA ALA A 363 -1.63 10.82 4.55
C ALA A 363 -2.35 10.25 5.79
N THR A 364 -1.61 9.53 6.65
CA THR A 364 -2.12 8.85 7.86
C THR A 364 -2.82 9.79 8.84
N PHE A 365 -2.51 11.10 8.84
CA PHE A 365 -3.17 12.08 9.69
C PHE A 365 -4.63 12.33 9.35
N LYS A 366 -5.07 11.97 8.14
CA LYS A 366 -6.34 12.41 7.57
C LYS A 366 -7.24 11.28 7.10
N ILE A 367 -6.65 10.24 6.53
CA ILE A 367 -7.40 9.14 5.91
C ILE A 367 -7.00 7.80 6.50
N SER A 368 -7.96 6.89 6.62
CA SER A 368 -7.76 5.58 7.22
C SER A 368 -7.03 4.61 6.28
N VAL A 369 -5.75 4.87 6.00
CA VAL A 369 -4.91 4.11 5.06
C VAL A 369 -3.96 3.14 5.74
N SER A 370 -3.48 2.14 4.98
CA SER A 370 -2.40 1.27 5.41
C SER A 370 -1.08 1.70 4.79
N ASN A 371 -0.01 1.57 5.57
CA ASN A 371 1.36 1.91 5.19
C ASN A 371 2.36 1.05 6.00
N SER A 372 3.64 1.18 5.68
CA SER A 372 4.77 0.44 6.24
C SER A 372 5.09 0.76 7.70
N ARG A 373 4.54 1.85 8.25
CA ARG A 373 4.75 2.30 9.65
C ARG A 373 3.63 1.88 10.59
N LEU A 374 2.58 1.22 10.09
CA LEU A 374 1.49 0.68 10.89
C LEU A 374 1.65 -0.83 11.06
N TYR A 375 1.13 -1.39 12.16
CA TYR A 375 1.11 -2.85 12.40
C TYR A 375 0.01 -3.55 11.60
N LEU A 376 0.01 -3.36 10.29
CA LEU A 376 -1.02 -3.83 9.36
C LEU A 376 -0.46 -4.84 8.36
N SER A 377 -1.25 -5.88 8.11
CA SER A 377 -0.91 -7.02 7.24
C SER A 377 -0.83 -6.72 5.74
N GLU A 378 -1.40 -5.60 5.31
CA GLU A 378 -1.61 -5.23 3.92
C GLU A 378 -0.27 -4.95 3.20
N PHE A 379 0.65 -4.24 3.85
CA PHE A 379 1.98 -3.95 3.30
C PHE A 379 2.87 -5.22 3.19
N PRO A 380 2.98 -6.10 4.21
CA PRO A 380 3.65 -7.39 4.04
C PRO A 380 3.00 -8.26 2.95
N THR A 381 1.68 -8.24 2.81
CA THR A 381 0.98 -8.93 1.72
C THR A 381 1.42 -8.38 0.36
N MET A 382 1.53 -7.05 0.22
CA MET A 382 2.03 -6.39 -1.00
C MET A 382 3.44 -6.87 -1.39
N ILE A 383 4.36 -7.00 -0.43
CA ILE A 383 5.71 -7.54 -0.64
C ILE A 383 5.64 -8.96 -1.21
N LEU A 384 4.85 -9.83 -0.57
CA LEU A 384 4.73 -11.23 -0.98
C LEU A 384 4.04 -11.39 -2.33
N LEU A 385 3.07 -10.54 -2.66
CA LEU A 385 2.43 -10.55 -3.99
C LEU A 385 3.35 -10.03 -5.09
N ALA A 386 4.24 -9.06 -4.81
CA ALA A 386 5.29 -8.67 -5.74
C ALA A 386 6.32 -9.79 -5.97
N LEU A 387 6.71 -10.50 -4.90
CA LEU A 387 7.57 -11.67 -5.00
C LEU A 387 6.88 -12.81 -5.78
N LEU A 388 5.60 -13.05 -5.53
CA LEU A 388 4.78 -14.01 -6.26
C LEU A 388 4.75 -13.68 -7.75
N ALA A 389 4.59 -12.40 -8.11
CA ALA A 389 4.63 -11.96 -9.50
C ALA A 389 5.96 -12.33 -10.18
N ILE A 390 7.11 -12.13 -9.52
CA ILE A 390 8.43 -12.54 -10.05
C ILE A 390 8.48 -14.06 -10.29
N MET A 391 7.98 -14.86 -9.33
CA MET A 391 7.96 -16.32 -9.45
C MET A 391 7.03 -16.79 -10.59
N LEU A 392 5.82 -16.22 -10.70
CA LEU A 392 4.85 -16.52 -11.75
C LEU A 392 5.36 -16.10 -13.14
N VAL A 393 5.95 -14.91 -13.28
CA VAL A 393 6.58 -14.47 -14.53
C VAL A 393 7.71 -15.43 -14.91
N SER A 394 8.52 -15.87 -13.93
CA SER A 394 9.60 -16.83 -14.17
C SER A 394 9.08 -18.22 -14.58
N TRP A 395 7.98 -18.68 -14.00
CA TRP A 395 7.29 -19.91 -14.38
C TRP A 395 6.77 -19.82 -15.82
N PHE A 396 5.99 -18.80 -16.15
CA PHE A 396 5.38 -18.66 -17.48
C PHE A 396 6.37 -18.28 -18.58
N LYS A 397 7.55 -17.73 -18.28
CA LYS A 397 8.62 -17.54 -19.28
C LYS A 397 9.38 -18.83 -19.62
N ARG A 398 9.32 -19.85 -18.76
CA ARG A 398 10.11 -21.11 -18.89
C ARG A 398 9.23 -22.34 -19.04
N MET A 399 8.16 -22.22 -19.82
CA MET A 399 7.21 -23.31 -20.11
C MET A 399 7.94 -24.53 -20.67
N GLY A 400 7.53 -25.74 -20.26
CA GLY A 400 8.04 -27.01 -20.81
C GLY A 400 9.37 -27.52 -20.23
N SER A 401 10.01 -26.77 -19.32
CA SER A 401 11.21 -27.24 -18.59
C SER A 401 10.86 -27.72 -17.18
N LYS A 402 11.52 -28.77 -16.69
CA LYS A 402 11.46 -29.15 -15.26
C LYS A 402 12.07 -28.02 -14.44
N ASN A 403 11.24 -27.14 -13.89
CA ASN A 403 11.70 -25.97 -13.15
C ASN A 403 11.02 -25.90 -11.76
N PRO A 404 11.69 -25.31 -10.76
CA PRO A 404 11.14 -25.20 -9.40
C PRO A 404 10.17 -24.03 -9.23
N TRP A 405 9.98 -23.19 -10.27
CA TRP A 405 9.17 -21.97 -10.17
C TRP A 405 7.71 -22.19 -9.77
N PRO A 406 6.99 -23.25 -10.22
CA PRO A 406 5.63 -23.52 -9.74
C PRO A 406 5.61 -23.79 -8.24
N LEU A 407 6.56 -24.60 -7.75
CA LEU A 407 6.71 -24.91 -6.32
C LEU A 407 6.98 -23.64 -5.50
N LEU A 408 7.90 -22.79 -5.97
CA LEU A 408 8.23 -21.53 -5.29
C LEU A 408 7.07 -20.53 -5.33
N ALA A 409 6.36 -20.42 -6.45
CA ALA A 409 5.17 -19.57 -6.55
C ALA A 409 4.09 -20.04 -5.56
N GLY A 410 3.88 -21.36 -5.45
CA GLY A 410 2.97 -21.94 -4.47
C GLY A 410 3.40 -21.65 -3.02
N GLY A 411 4.69 -21.82 -2.72
CA GLY A 411 5.24 -21.51 -1.40
C GLY A 411 5.09 -20.04 -1.01
N VAL A 412 5.40 -19.11 -1.92
CA VAL A 412 5.23 -17.66 -1.68
C VAL A 412 3.75 -17.29 -1.51
N LEU A 413 2.85 -17.88 -2.30
CA LEU A 413 1.41 -17.70 -2.10
C LEU A 413 0.97 -18.26 -0.74
N GLY A 414 1.51 -19.40 -0.32
CA GLY A 414 1.31 -19.97 1.00
C GLY A 414 1.71 -19.00 2.12
N LEU A 415 2.89 -18.39 2.01
CA LEU A 415 3.35 -17.37 2.96
C LEU A 415 2.41 -16.15 2.96
N ALA A 416 1.93 -15.72 1.79
CA ALA A 416 0.97 -14.61 1.69
C ALA A 416 -0.35 -14.94 2.41
N VAL A 417 -0.84 -16.18 2.29
CA VAL A 417 -2.03 -16.66 3.01
C VAL A 417 -1.82 -16.65 4.53
N MET A 418 -0.60 -16.91 5.02
CA MET A 418 -0.27 -16.85 6.45
C MET A 418 -0.08 -15.43 6.99
N VAL A 419 0.01 -14.42 6.12
CA VAL A 419 -0.03 -12.99 6.50
C VAL A 419 -1.47 -12.48 6.48
N ARG A 420 -2.29 -12.95 5.54
CA ARG A 420 -3.68 -12.53 5.37
C ARG A 420 -4.45 -13.58 4.59
N THR A 421 -5.74 -13.76 4.82
CA THR A 421 -6.54 -14.79 4.12
C THR A 421 -6.95 -14.42 2.68
N ASN A 422 -7.02 -13.14 2.31
CA ASN A 422 -7.46 -12.71 0.97
C ASN A 422 -6.68 -13.34 -0.21
N PRO A 423 -5.33 -13.49 -0.18
CA PRO A 423 -4.58 -14.21 -1.21
C PRO A 423 -5.05 -15.65 -1.46
N LEU A 424 -5.80 -16.30 -0.56
CA LEU A 424 -6.29 -17.67 -0.74
C LEU A 424 -7.10 -17.81 -2.04
N PHE A 425 -7.88 -16.79 -2.41
CA PHE A 425 -8.67 -16.79 -3.64
C PHE A 425 -7.80 -16.73 -4.91
N LEU A 426 -6.52 -16.37 -4.81
CA LEU A 426 -5.60 -16.40 -5.95
C LEU A 426 -5.26 -17.83 -6.37
N ILE A 427 -5.46 -18.85 -5.52
CA ILE A 427 -5.20 -20.25 -5.88
C ILE A 427 -6.03 -20.68 -7.10
N PRO A 428 -7.38 -20.63 -7.08
CA PRO A 428 -8.18 -21.00 -8.25
C PRO A 428 -7.92 -20.05 -9.43
N VAL A 429 -7.70 -18.75 -9.21
CA VAL A 429 -7.43 -17.79 -10.28
C VAL A 429 -6.13 -18.12 -11.03
N ILE A 430 -5.05 -18.41 -10.30
CA ILE A 430 -3.75 -18.77 -10.89
C ILE A 430 -3.82 -20.13 -11.60
N LEU A 431 -4.54 -21.10 -11.03
CA LEU A 431 -4.73 -22.41 -11.67
C LEU A 431 -5.53 -22.30 -12.98
N LEU A 432 -6.62 -21.53 -12.99
CA LEU A 432 -7.39 -21.26 -14.21
C LEU A 432 -6.56 -20.50 -15.25
N PHE A 433 -5.77 -19.52 -14.83
CA PHE A 433 -4.85 -18.82 -15.72
C PHE A 433 -3.78 -19.77 -16.28
N ALA A 434 -3.18 -20.61 -15.45
CA ALA A 434 -2.23 -21.63 -15.89
C ALA A 434 -2.89 -22.64 -16.84
N LEU A 435 -4.13 -23.05 -16.60
CA LEU A 435 -4.88 -23.93 -17.49
C LEU A 435 -5.08 -23.28 -18.86
N TRP A 436 -5.42 -21.99 -18.90
CA TRP A 436 -5.52 -21.23 -20.14
C TRP A 436 -4.18 -21.14 -20.88
N VAL A 437 -3.07 -20.94 -20.16
CA VAL A 437 -1.72 -20.91 -20.74
C VAL A 437 -1.31 -22.28 -21.30
N TYR A 438 -1.53 -23.36 -20.54
CA TYR A 438 -1.20 -24.74 -20.90
C TYR A 438 -2.33 -25.48 -21.65
N ARG A 439 -3.32 -24.76 -22.21
CA ARG A 439 -4.51 -25.37 -22.84
C ARG A 439 -4.22 -26.37 -23.98
N ARG A 440 -3.01 -26.33 -24.54
CA ARG A 440 -2.53 -27.24 -25.59
C ARG A 440 -1.63 -28.36 -25.06
N ASP A 441 -1.28 -28.34 -23.78
CA ASP A 441 -0.34 -29.27 -23.14
C ASP A 441 -0.76 -29.55 -21.68
N LEU A 442 -1.90 -30.23 -21.55
CA LEU A 442 -2.50 -30.56 -20.25
C LEU A 442 -1.61 -31.49 -19.41
N LYS A 443 -0.72 -32.27 -20.04
CA LYS A 443 0.22 -33.14 -19.33
C LYS A 443 1.18 -32.33 -18.47
N HIS A 444 1.76 -31.26 -19.03
CA HIS A 444 2.64 -30.38 -18.27
C HIS A 444 1.89 -29.45 -17.31
N TYR A 445 0.62 -29.13 -17.61
CA TYR A 445 -0.26 -28.41 -16.70
C TYR A 445 -0.38 -29.13 -15.35
N TRP A 446 -0.81 -30.40 -15.35
CA TRP A 446 -1.03 -31.15 -14.11
C TRP A 446 0.23 -31.29 -13.26
N GLY A 447 1.39 -31.53 -13.89
CA GLY A 447 2.66 -31.57 -13.18
C GLY A 447 3.01 -30.23 -12.52
N SER A 448 2.77 -29.11 -13.21
CA SER A 448 3.03 -27.78 -12.67
C SER A 448 2.00 -27.37 -11.60
N ALA A 449 0.74 -27.72 -11.79
CA ALA A 449 -0.35 -27.48 -10.83
C ALA A 449 -0.11 -28.27 -9.53
N LEU A 450 0.31 -29.54 -9.64
CA LEU A 450 0.67 -30.34 -8.47
C LEU A 450 1.85 -29.72 -7.72
N LEU A 451 2.92 -29.31 -8.41
CA LEU A 451 4.06 -28.63 -7.78
C LEU A 451 3.64 -27.34 -7.07
N PHE A 452 2.78 -26.55 -7.71
CA PHE A 452 2.24 -25.33 -7.12
C PHE A 452 1.42 -25.61 -5.84
N LEU A 453 0.50 -26.58 -5.88
CA LEU A 453 -0.27 -26.99 -4.72
C LEU A 453 0.61 -27.58 -3.60
N CYS A 454 1.62 -28.38 -3.96
CA CYS A 454 2.61 -28.86 -3.00
C CYS A 454 3.34 -27.70 -2.31
N GLY A 455 3.70 -26.65 -3.04
CA GLY A 455 4.36 -25.48 -2.47
C GLY A 455 3.50 -24.80 -1.40
N ILE A 456 2.20 -24.64 -1.67
CA ILE A 456 1.23 -24.08 -0.72
C ILE A 456 1.12 -24.97 0.52
N LEU A 457 0.94 -26.28 0.32
CA LEU A 457 0.77 -27.24 1.42
C LEU A 457 1.99 -27.34 2.32
N LEU A 458 3.21 -27.25 1.78
CA LEU A 458 4.44 -27.29 2.57
C LEU A 458 4.56 -26.10 3.54
N VAL A 459 3.98 -24.95 3.19
CA VAL A 459 4.04 -23.74 4.00
C VAL A 459 2.86 -23.65 4.98
N ILE A 460 1.64 -23.81 4.48
CA ILE A 460 0.42 -23.65 5.29
C ILE A 460 0.15 -24.89 6.16
N GLY A 461 0.48 -26.09 5.65
CA GLY A 461 0.12 -27.37 6.26
C GLY A 461 0.57 -27.54 7.71
N PRO A 462 1.84 -27.23 8.07
CA PRO A 462 2.31 -27.37 9.46
C PRO A 462 1.48 -26.56 10.47
N TRP A 463 1.12 -25.32 10.14
CA TRP A 463 0.32 -24.47 11.02
C TRP A 463 -1.13 -24.96 11.14
N LEU A 464 -1.78 -25.30 10.02
CA LEU A 464 -3.14 -25.82 10.08
C LEU A 464 -3.23 -27.14 10.84
N ALA A 465 -2.23 -28.03 10.67
CA ALA A 465 -2.15 -29.27 11.42
C ALA A 465 -2.03 -29.00 12.93
N TYR A 466 -1.12 -28.09 13.32
CA TYR A 466 -0.94 -27.68 14.70
C TYR A 466 -2.24 -27.16 15.33
N THR A 467 -2.91 -26.20 14.68
CA THR A 467 -4.14 -25.61 15.22
C THR A 467 -5.30 -26.59 15.23
N ARG A 468 -5.43 -27.45 14.21
CA ARG A 468 -6.49 -28.45 14.13
C ARG A 468 -6.35 -29.52 15.21
N ILE A 469 -5.12 -29.95 15.51
CA ILE A 469 -4.84 -30.91 16.58
C ILE A 469 -5.15 -30.29 17.95
N ARG A 470 -4.78 -29.02 18.16
CA ARG A 470 -4.96 -28.34 19.46
C ARG A 470 -6.39 -27.88 19.73
N TYR A 471 -7.10 -27.37 18.73
CA TYR A 471 -8.40 -26.69 18.89
C TYR A 471 -9.56 -27.35 18.13
N GLY A 472 -9.31 -28.40 17.33
CA GLY A 472 -10.34 -29.06 16.52
C GLY A 472 -10.82 -28.27 15.29
N ILE A 473 -10.38 -27.02 15.11
CA ILE A 473 -10.67 -26.13 13.97
C ILE A 473 -9.39 -25.41 13.52
N ASP A 474 -9.38 -24.87 12.30
CA ASP A 474 -8.28 -24.06 11.77
C ASP A 474 -8.66 -22.57 11.61
N PRO A 475 -7.69 -21.63 11.75
CA PRO A 475 -7.97 -20.19 11.70
C PRO A 475 -8.54 -19.69 10.38
N ILE A 476 -8.21 -20.34 9.26
CA ILE A 476 -8.70 -19.93 7.93
C ILE A 476 -10.20 -20.20 7.82
N THR A 477 -10.63 -21.41 8.17
CA THR A 477 -12.05 -21.78 8.20
C THR A 477 -12.83 -20.93 9.19
N TYR A 478 -12.27 -20.71 10.39
CA TYR A 478 -12.88 -19.83 11.39
C TYR A 478 -13.12 -18.41 10.84
N LYS A 479 -12.11 -17.83 10.17
CA LYS A 479 -12.23 -16.50 9.56
C LYS A 479 -13.27 -16.43 8.44
N ILE A 480 -13.31 -17.43 7.56
CA ILE A 480 -14.29 -17.48 6.46
C ILE A 480 -15.71 -17.53 7.03
N ASN A 481 -15.94 -18.38 8.03
CA ASN A 481 -17.24 -18.46 8.71
C ASN A 481 -17.60 -17.14 9.40
N ALA A 482 -16.64 -16.50 10.09
CA ALA A 482 -16.84 -15.20 10.72
C ALA A 482 -17.24 -14.13 9.70
N VAL A 483 -16.60 -14.08 8.53
CA VAL A 483 -16.95 -13.14 7.45
C VAL A 483 -18.37 -13.41 6.92
N ILE A 484 -18.73 -14.67 6.70
CA ILE A 484 -20.07 -15.04 6.23
C ILE A 484 -21.13 -14.65 7.29
N GLN A 485 -20.93 -15.05 8.54
CA GLN A 485 -21.86 -14.77 9.63
C GLN A 485 -22.05 -13.27 9.85
N THR A 486 -20.97 -12.50 9.99
CA THR A 486 -21.05 -11.08 10.33
C THR A 486 -21.46 -10.20 9.15
N ARG A 487 -20.91 -10.45 7.94
CA ARG A 487 -21.08 -9.53 6.80
C ARG A 487 -22.26 -9.88 5.88
N PHE A 488 -22.62 -11.15 5.81
CA PHE A 488 -23.71 -11.65 4.96
C PHE A 488 -24.96 -11.98 5.77
N LEU A 489 -24.82 -12.79 6.83
CA LEU A 489 -25.97 -13.29 7.61
C LEU A 489 -26.37 -12.39 8.77
N GLN A 490 -25.52 -11.43 9.15
CA GLN A 490 -25.74 -10.48 10.26
C GLN A 490 -25.94 -11.17 11.61
N GLN A 491 -25.23 -12.28 11.82
CA GLN A 491 -25.23 -13.04 13.05
C GLN A 491 -23.97 -12.72 13.85
N GLU A 492 -24.09 -12.79 15.18
CA GLU A 492 -22.94 -12.68 16.06
C GLU A 492 -21.92 -13.78 15.77
N GLN A 493 -20.65 -13.40 15.81
CA GLN A 493 -19.55 -14.32 15.56
C GLN A 493 -19.36 -15.22 16.78
N GLN A 494 -19.22 -16.53 16.54
CA GLN A 494 -18.88 -17.49 17.59
C GLN A 494 -17.58 -17.13 18.30
N ALA A 495 -17.52 -17.34 19.62
CA ALA A 495 -16.33 -17.12 20.42
C ALA A 495 -15.10 -17.83 19.85
N ALA A 496 -13.92 -17.21 20.04
CA ALA A 496 -12.68 -17.81 19.57
C ALA A 496 -12.42 -19.13 20.32
N PRO A 497 -11.90 -20.19 19.65
CA PRO A 497 -11.61 -21.49 20.28
C PRO A 497 -10.56 -21.42 21.42
N THR A 498 -9.86 -20.29 21.54
CA THR A 498 -8.88 -20.00 22.57
C THR A 498 -9.49 -19.84 23.97
N GLY A 499 -10.82 -19.67 24.06
CA GLY A 499 -11.56 -19.52 25.32
C GLY A 499 -11.53 -18.10 25.89
N PHE A 500 -11.09 -17.11 25.10
CA PHE A 500 -10.98 -15.71 25.52
C PHE A 500 -12.32 -14.96 25.32
N GLU A 501 -12.77 -14.22 26.33
CA GLU A 501 -14.03 -13.46 26.28
C GLU A 501 -14.01 -12.34 25.23
N GLN A 502 -15.06 -12.27 24.40
CA GLN A 502 -15.16 -11.31 23.29
C GLN A 502 -15.35 -9.85 23.76
N ASP A 503 -15.88 -9.60 24.96
CA ASP A 503 -16.20 -8.26 25.44
C ASP A 503 -14.97 -7.39 25.71
N ILE A 504 -13.87 -7.98 26.18
CA ILE A 504 -12.59 -7.27 26.37
C ILE A 504 -12.02 -6.86 25.01
N LEU A 505 -12.16 -7.74 24.02
CA LEU A 505 -11.64 -7.56 22.66
C LEU A 505 -12.45 -6.54 21.86
N ARG A 506 -13.76 -6.46 22.14
CA ARG A 506 -14.65 -5.45 21.59
C ARG A 506 -14.26 -4.05 22.06
N ARG A 507 -13.87 -3.87 23.33
CA ARG A 507 -13.36 -2.57 23.84
C ARG A 507 -12.07 -2.11 23.19
N VAL A 508 -11.19 -3.04 22.80
CA VAL A 508 -9.97 -2.72 22.02
C VAL A 508 -10.31 -2.26 20.58
N ASN A 509 -11.49 -2.61 20.08
CA ASN A 509 -11.97 -2.26 18.73
C ASN A 509 -12.91 -1.05 18.68
N GLU A 510 -13.61 -0.72 19.77
CA GLU A 510 -14.61 0.36 19.81
C GLU A 510 -14.02 1.65 20.37
N ARG A 511 -14.04 2.72 19.56
CA ARG A 511 -13.92 4.08 20.11
C ARG A 511 -15.20 4.36 20.89
N PRO A 512 -15.14 4.93 22.11
CA PRO A 512 -16.31 5.61 22.65
C PRO A 512 -16.59 6.76 21.67
N VAL A 513 -17.66 6.64 20.91
CA VAL A 513 -18.23 7.76 20.18
C VAL A 513 -18.57 8.79 21.24
N ILE A 514 -17.83 9.90 21.30
CA ILE A 514 -18.40 11.14 21.86
C ILE A 514 -19.68 11.32 21.05
N PRO A 515 -20.87 11.34 21.66
CA PRO A 515 -22.12 11.46 20.94
C PRO A 515 -22.07 12.79 20.20
N SER A 516 -21.69 12.72 18.93
CA SER A 516 -21.98 13.79 18.00
C SER A 516 -23.49 13.73 17.89
N GLU A 517 -24.17 14.82 18.25
CA GLU A 517 -25.56 15.06 17.91
C GLU A 517 -25.73 14.92 16.40
N ASN A 518 -25.94 13.67 15.99
CA ASN A 518 -26.47 13.24 14.72
C ASN A 518 -27.00 11.87 15.05
N THR A 519 -28.19 11.90 15.66
CA THR A 519 -29.15 10.81 15.65
C THR A 519 -28.92 9.97 14.41
N ALA A 520 -28.59 8.70 14.61
CA ALA A 520 -28.59 7.69 13.56
C ALA A 520 -29.92 7.84 12.81
N GLY A 521 -29.86 8.53 11.67
CA GLY A 521 -31.00 8.68 10.80
C GLY A 521 -31.45 7.28 10.41
N GLU A 522 -32.70 6.99 10.69
CA GLU A 522 -33.46 5.82 10.28
C GLU A 522 -33.57 5.73 8.75
N SER A 523 -32.45 5.63 8.03
CA SER A 523 -32.39 5.45 6.57
C SER A 523 -31.65 4.17 6.16
N SER A 524 -31.53 3.18 7.06
CA SER A 524 -30.89 1.89 6.76
C SER A 524 -31.88 0.80 6.32
N SER A 525 -33.01 1.17 5.71
CA SER A 525 -33.99 0.23 5.13
C SER A 525 -33.69 -0.24 3.70
N GLN A 526 -32.58 0.17 3.08
CA GLN A 526 -32.21 -0.27 1.72
C GLN A 526 -31.31 -1.53 1.66
N SER A 527 -30.68 -1.94 2.76
CA SER A 527 -29.71 -3.06 2.72
C SER A 527 -30.34 -4.45 2.65
N SER A 528 -31.66 -4.57 2.85
CA SER A 528 -32.39 -5.84 2.76
C SER A 528 -32.74 -6.24 1.32
N GLN A 529 -32.47 -5.40 0.31
CA GLN A 529 -32.87 -5.66 -1.08
C GLN A 529 -31.75 -5.95 -2.08
N GLN A 530 -30.47 -5.69 -1.76
CA GLN A 530 -29.38 -5.97 -2.70
C GLN A 530 -28.94 -7.44 -2.63
N GLY A 531 -28.92 -8.11 -3.79
CA GLY A 531 -28.50 -9.51 -3.89
C GLY A 531 -26.99 -9.69 -3.65
N VAL A 532 -26.56 -10.89 -3.23
CA VAL A 532 -25.14 -11.21 -2.99
C VAL A 532 -24.24 -10.88 -4.16
N VAL A 533 -24.73 -11.14 -5.38
CA VAL A 533 -24.00 -10.85 -6.62
C VAL A 533 -23.86 -9.35 -6.85
N GLU A 534 -24.88 -8.57 -6.53
CA GLU A 534 -24.94 -7.13 -6.79
C GLU A 534 -23.92 -6.37 -5.93
N PHE A 535 -23.92 -6.56 -4.61
CA PHE A 535 -22.91 -5.88 -3.77
C PHE A 535 -21.50 -6.42 -4.03
N THR A 536 -21.34 -7.71 -4.38
CA THR A 536 -20.03 -8.27 -4.72
C THR A 536 -19.47 -7.57 -5.97
N LEU A 537 -20.26 -7.46 -7.03
CA LEU A 537 -19.86 -6.72 -8.23
C LEU A 537 -19.66 -5.22 -7.93
N GLY A 538 -20.50 -4.64 -7.08
CA GLY A 538 -20.35 -3.26 -6.59
C GLY A 538 -18.99 -3.03 -5.95
N HIS A 539 -18.61 -3.82 -4.94
CA HIS A 539 -17.30 -3.71 -4.31
C HIS A 539 -16.14 -4.00 -5.28
N PHE A 540 -16.30 -4.94 -6.21
CA PHE A 540 -15.27 -5.24 -7.21
C PHE A 540 -14.98 -4.03 -8.11
N PHE A 541 -16.00 -3.47 -8.76
CA PHE A 541 -15.82 -2.29 -9.62
C PHE A 541 -15.41 -1.06 -8.81
N ASN A 542 -15.90 -0.92 -7.56
CA ASN A 542 -15.47 0.14 -6.68
C ASN A 542 -13.97 0.07 -6.36
N ASN A 543 -13.41 -1.14 -6.17
CA ASN A 543 -11.98 -1.33 -5.99
C ASN A 543 -11.18 -0.90 -7.24
N GLU A 544 -11.61 -1.30 -8.43
CA GLU A 544 -10.97 -0.89 -9.69
C GLU A 544 -10.98 0.63 -9.87
N ILE A 545 -12.13 1.27 -9.62
CA ILE A 545 -12.29 2.73 -9.76
C ILE A 545 -11.45 3.47 -8.72
N LYS A 546 -11.55 3.10 -7.43
CA LYS A 546 -10.81 3.76 -6.34
C LYS A 546 -9.30 3.57 -6.46
N ALA A 547 -8.85 2.48 -7.08
CA ALA A 547 -7.44 2.24 -7.32
C ALA A 547 -6.84 3.17 -8.39
N LEU A 548 -7.65 3.70 -9.33
CA LEU A 548 -7.19 4.69 -10.32
C LEU A 548 -6.76 6.01 -9.69
N PHE A 549 -7.30 6.38 -8.53
CA PHE A 549 -6.86 7.58 -7.80
C PHE A 549 -5.42 7.49 -7.31
N THR A 550 -4.84 6.29 -7.21
CA THR A 550 -3.39 6.11 -6.97
C THR A 550 -2.56 6.74 -8.08
N LEU A 551 -3.11 6.78 -9.30
CA LEU A 551 -2.44 7.37 -10.45
C LEU A 551 -2.60 8.89 -10.49
N PRO A 552 -1.69 9.58 -11.18
CA PRO A 552 -1.73 11.03 -11.27
C PRO A 552 -2.96 11.52 -12.05
N PHE A 553 -3.80 12.35 -11.42
CA PHE A 553 -5.06 12.84 -12.02
C PHE A 553 -5.27 14.37 -11.93
N VAL A 554 -4.32 15.12 -11.37
CA VAL A 554 -4.33 16.59 -11.27
C VAL A 554 -2.98 17.16 -11.70
N ILE A 555 -2.98 18.20 -12.55
CA ILE A 555 -1.78 18.75 -13.23
C ILE A 555 -1.12 19.94 -12.52
N TYR A 556 -1.78 20.50 -11.52
CA TYR A 556 -1.31 21.71 -10.84
C TYR A 556 -0.65 21.37 -9.50
N PRO A 557 0.37 22.12 -9.00
CA PRO A 557 1.10 21.81 -7.79
C PRO A 557 0.22 22.06 -6.56
N MET A 558 -0.71 21.14 -6.35
CA MET A 558 -1.32 20.88 -5.07
C MET A 558 -0.28 20.11 -4.25
N GLU A 559 -0.20 20.43 -2.96
CA GLU A 559 0.34 19.46 -2.02
C GLU A 559 -0.67 18.33 -1.81
N LEU A 560 -0.23 17.28 -1.12
CA LEU A 560 -1.09 16.14 -0.87
C LEU A 560 -2.31 16.55 -0.01
N THR A 561 -2.13 17.45 0.95
CA THR A 561 -3.19 17.88 1.88
C THR A 561 -4.44 18.42 1.18
N PRO A 562 -4.37 19.43 0.27
CA PRO A 562 -5.53 19.89 -0.49
C PRO A 562 -6.20 18.83 -1.36
N VAL A 563 -5.45 17.83 -1.85
CA VAL A 563 -6.05 16.74 -2.64
C VAL A 563 -6.86 15.81 -1.76
N LEU A 564 -6.40 15.58 -0.53
CA LEU A 564 -7.13 14.79 0.47
C LEU A 564 -8.35 15.51 1.04
N ASP A 565 -8.55 16.81 0.77
CA ASP A 565 -9.80 17.54 1.07
C ASP A 565 -10.91 17.28 0.03
N LEU A 566 -10.63 16.56 -1.06
CA LEU A 566 -11.65 16.25 -2.05
C LEU A 566 -12.64 15.20 -1.52
N PRO A 567 -13.90 15.21 -1.98
CA PRO A 567 -14.98 14.32 -1.48
C PRO A 567 -14.67 12.81 -1.55
N TYR A 568 -13.65 12.41 -2.32
CA TYR A 568 -13.22 11.01 -2.47
C TYR A 568 -12.55 10.42 -1.24
N TRP A 569 -12.08 11.29 -0.33
CA TRP A 569 -11.34 10.96 0.88
C TRP A 569 -12.07 11.37 2.17
N GLU A 570 -13.29 11.88 2.06
CA GLU A 570 -14.14 12.16 3.22
C GLU A 570 -14.71 10.87 3.82
N GLU A 571 -14.62 10.74 5.15
CA GLU A 571 -15.17 9.63 5.91
C GLU A 571 -16.32 10.15 6.80
N PRO A 572 -17.53 9.55 6.77
CA PRO A 572 -17.95 8.40 5.96
C PRO A 572 -18.11 8.72 4.47
N VAL A 573 -17.85 7.73 3.60
CA VAL A 573 -17.86 7.92 2.14
C VAL A 573 -19.28 8.06 1.61
N ILE A 574 -19.66 9.29 1.25
CA ILE A 574 -20.95 9.64 0.62
C ILE A 574 -20.83 9.89 -0.89
N TRP A 575 -19.66 9.62 -1.48
CA TRP A 575 -19.40 9.90 -2.89
C TRP A 575 -20.12 8.92 -3.84
N HIS A 576 -20.94 9.45 -4.75
CA HIS A 576 -21.76 8.70 -5.72
C HIS A 576 -21.20 8.63 -7.15
N GLY A 577 -19.89 8.83 -7.33
CA GLY A 577 -19.25 8.75 -8.64
C GLY A 577 -19.06 10.07 -9.39
N GLU A 578 -19.38 11.20 -8.77
CA GLU A 578 -19.25 12.54 -9.38
C GLU A 578 -17.78 12.95 -9.55
N LEU A 579 -17.38 13.35 -10.76
CA LEU A 579 -15.99 13.72 -11.08
C LEU A 579 -15.95 15.00 -11.93
N PRO A 580 -15.04 15.95 -11.62
CA PRO A 580 -14.72 17.05 -12.52
C PRO A 580 -14.27 16.55 -13.89
N LEU A 581 -14.55 17.35 -14.94
CA LEU A 581 -14.19 16.97 -16.31
C LEU A 581 -12.68 16.76 -16.47
N SER A 582 -11.85 17.55 -15.79
CA SER A 582 -10.40 17.36 -15.76
C SER A 582 -10.01 15.98 -15.24
N THR A 583 -10.62 15.50 -14.15
CA THR A 583 -10.40 14.16 -13.58
C THR A 583 -10.88 13.05 -14.53
N ILE A 584 -12.01 13.24 -15.20
CA ILE A 584 -12.51 12.28 -16.21
C ILE A 584 -11.50 12.15 -17.37
N LEU A 585 -11.00 13.28 -17.87
CA LEU A 585 -9.97 13.31 -18.92
C LEU A 585 -8.65 12.68 -18.45
N ALA A 586 -8.28 12.89 -17.18
CA ALA A 586 -7.11 12.27 -16.57
C ALA A 586 -7.25 10.75 -16.48
N PHE A 587 -8.41 10.26 -16.05
CA PHE A 587 -8.70 8.83 -16.00
C PHE A 587 -8.72 8.22 -17.39
N ALA A 588 -9.30 8.90 -18.39
CA ALA A 588 -9.25 8.46 -19.79
C ALA A 588 -7.81 8.35 -20.30
N LEU A 589 -6.95 9.32 -19.99
CA LEU A 589 -5.51 9.27 -20.30
C LEU A 589 -4.82 8.11 -19.58
N ASN A 590 -5.03 7.95 -18.28
CA ASN A 590 -4.41 6.91 -17.46
C ASN A 590 -4.83 5.51 -17.93
N LEU A 591 -6.11 5.29 -18.20
CA LEU A 591 -6.65 4.05 -18.76
C LEU A 591 -6.11 3.78 -20.16
N THR A 592 -5.94 4.82 -20.98
CA THR A 592 -5.29 4.69 -22.29
C THR A 592 -3.86 4.20 -22.13
N LEU A 593 -3.08 4.80 -21.23
CA LEU A 593 -1.71 4.38 -20.94
C LEU A 593 -1.66 2.96 -20.36
N ILE A 594 -2.52 2.60 -19.40
CA ILE A 594 -2.62 1.23 -18.87
C ILE A 594 -2.91 0.24 -20.02
N GLY A 595 -3.91 0.52 -20.87
CA GLY A 595 -4.27 -0.35 -21.99
C GLY A 595 -3.12 -0.57 -22.98
N LEU A 596 -2.37 0.49 -23.28
CA LEU A 596 -1.15 0.42 -24.09
C LEU A 596 -0.05 -0.39 -23.40
N GLY A 597 0.11 -0.23 -22.09
CA GLY A 597 1.04 -1.00 -21.26
C GLY A 597 0.71 -2.50 -21.27
N ILE A 598 -0.57 -2.86 -21.11
CA ILE A 598 -1.03 -4.26 -21.18
C ILE A 598 -0.77 -4.82 -22.58
N ALA A 599 -1.12 -4.08 -23.64
CA ALA A 599 -0.88 -4.50 -25.02
C ALA A 599 0.61 -4.76 -25.28
N ALA A 600 1.49 -3.89 -24.78
CA ALA A 600 2.92 -4.03 -24.93
C ALA A 600 3.46 -5.22 -24.13
N SER A 601 3.04 -5.35 -22.87
CA SER A 601 3.45 -6.45 -22.00
C SER A 601 3.09 -7.81 -22.62
N TRP A 602 1.88 -7.93 -23.18
CA TRP A 602 1.46 -9.13 -23.91
C TRP A 602 2.28 -9.36 -25.18
N LYS A 603 2.55 -8.30 -25.95
CA LYS A 603 3.33 -8.42 -27.19
C LYS A 603 4.74 -8.96 -26.92
N TYR A 604 5.43 -8.42 -25.93
CA TYR A 604 6.82 -8.78 -25.62
C TYR A 604 6.95 -10.05 -24.78
N ASN A 605 6.01 -10.31 -23.87
CA ASN A 605 6.12 -11.38 -22.86
C ASN A 605 4.99 -12.41 -22.87
N ARG A 606 4.00 -12.27 -23.75
CA ARG A 606 2.81 -13.15 -23.84
C ARG A 606 2.12 -13.26 -22.47
N ALA A 607 1.72 -14.46 -22.06
CA ALA A 607 1.01 -14.71 -20.81
C ALA A 607 1.78 -14.24 -19.57
N ALA A 608 3.12 -14.34 -19.57
CA ALA A 608 3.93 -13.85 -18.46
C ALA A 608 3.74 -12.33 -18.24
N GLY A 609 3.43 -11.57 -19.31
CA GLY A 609 3.15 -10.14 -19.22
C GLY A 609 1.82 -9.77 -18.56
N LEU A 610 0.89 -10.73 -18.42
CA LEU A 610 -0.43 -10.51 -17.80
C LEU A 610 -0.45 -10.89 -16.31
N VAL A 611 0.65 -11.42 -15.75
CA VAL A 611 0.71 -11.83 -14.34
C VAL A 611 0.29 -10.70 -13.38
N PRO A 612 0.80 -9.45 -13.49
CA PRO A 612 0.33 -8.37 -12.63
C PRO A 612 -1.19 -8.13 -12.73
N LEU A 613 -1.76 -8.16 -13.94
CA LEU A 613 -3.20 -8.00 -14.15
C LEU A 613 -4.02 -9.13 -13.50
N VAL A 614 -3.55 -10.38 -13.61
CA VAL A 614 -4.22 -11.54 -13.01
C VAL A 614 -4.22 -11.45 -11.47
N LEU A 615 -3.11 -11.02 -10.87
CA LEU A 615 -3.02 -10.82 -9.43
C LEU A 615 -3.95 -9.71 -8.96
N ASN A 616 -4.05 -8.60 -9.71
CA ASN A 616 -4.91 -7.48 -9.38
C ASN A 616 -6.40 -7.87 -9.40
N ILE A 617 -6.88 -8.39 -10.54
CA ILE A 617 -8.27 -8.82 -10.70
C ILE A 617 -8.62 -9.90 -9.67
N GLY A 618 -7.74 -10.88 -9.47
CA GLY A 618 -7.97 -11.97 -8.51
C GLY A 618 -8.05 -11.49 -7.06
N TYR A 619 -7.17 -10.56 -6.66
CA TYR A 619 -7.16 -10.04 -5.29
C TYR A 619 -8.34 -9.10 -5.02
N TYR A 620 -8.70 -8.24 -5.97
CA TYR A 620 -9.90 -7.39 -5.84
C TYR A 620 -11.20 -8.18 -5.88
N ALA A 621 -11.26 -9.27 -6.65
CA ALA A 621 -12.36 -10.24 -6.55
C ALA A 621 -12.43 -10.87 -5.14
N SER A 622 -11.28 -11.19 -4.52
CA SER A 622 -11.27 -11.65 -3.14
C SER A 622 -11.79 -10.62 -2.14
N ASN A 623 -11.40 -9.35 -2.30
CA ASN A 623 -11.89 -8.26 -1.43
C ASN A 623 -13.40 -8.08 -1.58
N ALA A 624 -13.90 -8.16 -2.82
CA ALA A 624 -15.31 -8.07 -3.15
C ALA A 624 -16.12 -9.23 -2.54
N LEU A 625 -15.61 -10.45 -2.60
CA LEU A 625 -16.20 -11.61 -1.90
C LEU A 625 -16.19 -11.45 -0.38
N GLY A 626 -15.27 -10.64 0.16
CA GLY A 626 -15.27 -10.23 1.56
C GLY A 626 -16.20 -9.06 1.87
N ARG A 627 -16.95 -8.52 0.89
CA ARG A 627 -17.74 -7.28 1.00
C ARG A 627 -16.89 -6.11 1.52
N THR A 628 -15.70 -5.93 0.95
CA THR A 628 -14.75 -4.87 1.32
C THR A 628 -14.24 -4.14 0.09
N SER A 629 -14.23 -2.80 0.15
CA SER A 629 -13.60 -1.99 -0.89
C SER A 629 -12.92 -0.72 -0.37
N GLY A 630 -11.99 -0.21 -1.17
CA GLY A 630 -11.32 1.06 -0.94
C GLY A 630 -10.16 1.02 0.07
N SER A 631 -9.48 2.16 0.16
CA SER A 631 -8.40 2.48 1.10
C SER A 631 -7.37 1.35 1.24
N ARG A 632 -7.15 0.88 2.47
CA ARG A 632 -6.18 -0.17 2.84
C ARG A 632 -6.36 -1.47 2.05
N TYR A 633 -7.57 -1.81 1.61
CA TYR A 633 -7.82 -3.08 0.90
C TYR A 633 -7.24 -3.08 -0.53
N LEU A 634 -6.94 -1.90 -1.08
CA LEU A 634 -6.32 -1.75 -2.41
C LEU A 634 -4.81 -2.03 -2.39
N LEU A 635 -4.16 -1.68 -1.27
CA LEU A 635 -2.70 -1.65 -1.12
C LEU A 635 -1.96 -2.91 -1.65
N PRO A 636 -2.43 -4.14 -1.39
CA PRO A 636 -1.66 -5.34 -1.75
C PRO A 636 -1.38 -5.52 -3.24
N VAL A 637 -2.21 -4.94 -4.11
CA VAL A 637 -2.09 -5.08 -5.58
C VAL A 637 -2.24 -3.77 -6.35
N ASP A 638 -2.31 -2.60 -5.70
CA ASP A 638 -2.41 -1.32 -6.43
C ASP A 638 -1.19 -1.02 -7.32
N TRP A 639 -0.06 -1.66 -7.01
CA TRP A 639 1.18 -1.55 -7.79
C TRP A 639 1.08 -2.04 -9.23
N THR A 640 0.12 -2.90 -9.53
CA THR A 640 -0.10 -3.42 -10.88
C THR A 640 -0.64 -2.35 -11.83
N LEU A 641 -1.36 -1.34 -11.32
CA LEU A 641 -1.87 -0.23 -12.14
C LEU A 641 -0.74 0.67 -12.59
N TYR A 642 0.08 1.14 -11.64
CA TYR A 642 1.23 1.96 -11.98
C TYR A 642 2.32 1.17 -12.72
N PHE A 643 2.36 -0.17 -12.58
CA PHE A 643 3.18 -1.04 -13.43
C PHE A 643 2.85 -0.87 -14.92
N TYR A 644 1.59 -1.05 -15.33
CA TYR A 644 1.21 -0.94 -16.75
C TYR A 644 1.26 0.50 -17.26
N PHE A 645 0.85 1.46 -16.42
CA PHE A 645 0.96 2.88 -16.71
C PHE A 645 2.41 3.31 -17.01
N LEU A 646 3.35 2.95 -16.13
CA LEU A 646 4.77 3.29 -16.32
C LEU A 646 5.40 2.52 -17.49
N LEU A 647 4.96 1.29 -17.76
CA LEU A 647 5.45 0.54 -18.92
C LEU A 647 5.13 1.28 -20.23
N ALA A 648 3.91 1.82 -20.35
CA ALA A 648 3.54 2.62 -21.51
C ALA A 648 4.37 3.90 -21.61
N LEU A 649 4.58 4.61 -20.51
CA LEU A 649 5.43 5.82 -20.49
C LEU A 649 6.88 5.51 -20.87
N THR A 650 7.46 4.44 -20.34
CA THR A 650 8.81 4.00 -20.71
C THR A 650 8.90 3.67 -22.20
N LEU A 651 7.91 3.00 -22.77
CA LEU A 651 7.88 2.69 -24.21
C LEU A 651 7.69 3.93 -25.09
N LEU A 652 6.86 4.88 -24.66
CA LEU A 652 6.72 6.17 -25.35
C LEU A 652 8.05 6.93 -25.35
N TYR A 653 8.75 6.90 -24.21
CA TYR A 653 10.07 7.49 -24.07
C TYR A 653 11.12 6.81 -24.96
N GLU A 654 11.25 5.48 -24.91
CA GLU A 654 12.22 4.73 -25.71
C GLU A 654 12.01 4.90 -27.21
N ARG A 655 10.75 4.91 -27.67
CA ARG A 655 10.41 5.12 -29.08
C ARG A 655 10.62 6.57 -29.55
N GLY A 656 10.69 7.52 -28.62
CA GLY A 656 10.98 8.94 -28.90
C GLY A 656 12.47 9.28 -28.82
N ALA A 657 13.11 9.00 -27.68
CA ALA A 657 14.47 9.45 -27.37
C ALA A 657 15.56 8.37 -27.52
N HIS A 658 15.18 7.13 -27.84
CA HIS A 658 16.05 5.94 -27.98
C HIS A 658 17.27 5.95 -27.05
N LEU A 659 17.06 5.86 -25.74
CA LEU A 659 18.10 5.29 -24.89
C LEU A 659 18.12 3.78 -25.12
N ARG A 660 19.21 3.27 -25.70
CA ARG A 660 19.53 1.85 -25.58
C ARG A 660 20.06 1.62 -24.17
N SER A 661 19.18 1.20 -23.26
CA SER A 661 19.57 0.49 -22.03
C SER A 661 19.89 -0.99 -22.33
N THR A 662 19.52 -1.47 -23.52
CA THR A 662 19.80 -2.82 -23.99
C THR A 662 21.28 -2.97 -24.33
N LEU A 663 21.89 -3.99 -23.74
CA LEU A 663 23.19 -4.48 -24.18
C LEU A 663 23.12 -4.78 -25.69
N PRO A 664 24.19 -4.53 -26.46
CA PRO A 664 24.28 -4.97 -27.85
C PRO A 664 23.84 -6.43 -27.98
N GLU A 665 23.09 -6.74 -29.02
CA GLU A 665 22.44 -8.04 -29.25
C GLU A 665 23.44 -9.21 -29.14
N GLU A 666 24.68 -9.01 -29.61
CA GLU A 666 25.81 -9.93 -29.45
C GLU A 666 26.20 -10.19 -27.98
N GLN A 667 26.22 -9.15 -27.15
CA GLN A 667 26.55 -9.25 -25.73
C GLN A 667 25.45 -9.96 -24.93
N GLN A 668 24.19 -9.74 -25.31
CA GLN A 668 23.03 -10.46 -24.77
C GLN A 668 23.04 -11.94 -25.14
N LEU A 669 23.38 -12.27 -26.39
CA LEU A 669 23.51 -13.65 -26.86
C LEU A 669 24.64 -14.38 -26.11
N LEU A 670 25.79 -13.74 -25.91
CA LEU A 670 26.91 -14.27 -25.13
C LEU A 670 26.54 -14.49 -23.65
N LEU A 671 25.84 -13.54 -23.01
CA LEU A 671 25.36 -13.67 -21.64
C LEU A 671 24.34 -14.81 -21.49
N ASN A 672 23.41 -14.94 -22.44
CA ASN A 672 22.40 -16.00 -22.44
C ASN A 672 23.02 -17.38 -22.67
N GLN A 673 23.96 -17.51 -23.61
CA GLN A 673 24.72 -18.75 -23.84
C GLN A 673 25.60 -19.13 -22.64
N GLN A 674 26.22 -18.16 -21.96
CA GLN A 674 26.99 -18.41 -20.73
C GLN A 674 26.11 -18.70 -19.49
N GLN A 675 24.88 -18.17 -19.43
CA GLN A 675 23.91 -18.49 -18.38
C GLN A 675 23.38 -19.91 -18.51
N ALA A 676 23.14 -20.39 -19.73
CA ALA A 676 22.71 -21.77 -19.99
C ALA A 676 23.77 -22.81 -19.57
N ARG A 677 25.06 -22.45 -19.55
CA ARG A 677 26.16 -23.42 -19.43
C ARG A 677 26.73 -23.67 -18.03
N LYS A 678 26.29 -22.98 -16.97
CA LYS A 678 26.85 -23.13 -15.60
C LYS A 678 25.88 -22.82 -14.44
N ARG A 679 24.73 -23.49 -14.36
CA ARG A 679 23.99 -23.57 -13.09
C ARG A 679 23.53 -25.01 -12.87
N ARG A 680 24.14 -25.71 -11.92
CA ARG A 680 23.47 -26.86 -11.29
C ARG A 680 22.34 -26.26 -10.46
N PRO A 681 21.05 -26.39 -10.87
CA PRO A 681 19.97 -25.95 -10.00
C PRO A 681 20.06 -26.74 -8.69
N MET A 682 19.79 -26.09 -7.56
CA MET A 682 19.55 -26.82 -6.32
C MET A 682 18.47 -27.86 -6.61
N PRO A 683 18.61 -29.12 -6.17
CA PRO A 683 17.59 -30.13 -6.43
C PRO A 683 16.24 -29.63 -5.89
N LEU A 684 15.14 -29.96 -6.58
CA LEU A 684 13.77 -29.58 -6.18
C LEU A 684 13.49 -29.83 -4.69
N ILE A 685 14.07 -30.91 -4.16
CA ILE A 685 14.03 -31.30 -2.75
C ILE A 685 14.57 -30.22 -1.82
N GLY A 686 15.63 -29.51 -2.21
CA GLY A 686 16.20 -28.41 -1.41
C GLY A 686 15.24 -27.23 -1.26
N TYR A 687 14.52 -26.87 -2.33
CA TYR A 687 13.48 -25.84 -2.25
C TYR A 687 12.27 -26.29 -1.44
N ALA A 688 11.84 -27.55 -1.60
CA ALA A 688 10.76 -28.12 -0.81
C ALA A 688 11.11 -28.14 0.69
N GLY A 689 12.33 -28.55 1.04
CA GLY A 689 12.84 -28.53 2.41
C GLY A 689 12.87 -27.12 2.99
N LEU A 690 13.30 -26.11 2.23
CA LEU A 690 13.28 -24.72 2.67
C LEU A 690 11.85 -24.23 2.95
N LEU A 691 10.89 -24.52 2.06
CA LEU A 691 9.49 -24.13 2.25
C LEU A 691 8.88 -24.81 3.49
N LEU A 692 9.19 -26.09 3.70
CA LEU A 692 8.74 -26.82 4.87
C LEU A 692 9.34 -26.25 6.17
N LEU A 693 10.62 -25.88 6.14
CA LEU A 693 11.27 -25.22 7.28
C LEU A 693 10.62 -23.87 7.60
N LEU A 694 10.31 -23.07 6.57
CA LEU A 694 9.62 -21.80 6.75
C LEU A 694 8.20 -22.00 7.33
N GLY A 695 7.42 -22.94 6.79
CA GLY A 695 6.08 -23.26 7.30
C GLY A 695 6.09 -23.84 8.72
N SER A 696 7.06 -24.70 9.02
CA SER A 696 7.20 -25.34 10.35
C SER A 696 7.78 -24.38 11.39
N SER A 697 8.46 -23.31 10.99
CA SER A 697 9.05 -22.34 11.93
C SER A 697 8.01 -21.74 12.87
N ILE A 698 6.79 -21.50 12.39
CA ILE A 698 5.71 -20.89 13.18
C ILE A 698 5.30 -21.79 14.35
N PRO A 699 4.81 -23.03 14.15
CA PRO A 699 4.45 -23.90 15.27
C PRO A 699 5.65 -24.25 16.15
N LEU A 700 6.86 -24.40 15.58
CA LEU A 700 8.07 -24.68 16.35
C LEU A 700 8.42 -23.53 17.30
N ILE A 701 8.35 -22.28 16.83
CA ILE A 701 8.59 -21.11 17.67
C ILE A 701 7.50 -21.01 18.75
N ASN A 702 6.24 -21.25 18.38
CA ASN A 702 5.12 -21.22 19.31
C ASN A 702 5.31 -22.18 20.50
N LEU A 703 5.89 -23.36 20.24
CA LEU A 703 6.19 -24.37 21.25
C LEU A 703 7.49 -24.09 22.03
N SER A 704 8.35 -23.20 21.54
CA SER A 704 9.66 -22.95 22.13
C SER A 704 9.66 -21.94 23.28
N PHE A 705 8.64 -21.08 23.38
CA PHE A 705 8.53 -20.10 24.46
C PHE A 705 7.85 -20.73 25.70
N PRO A 706 8.44 -20.61 26.90
CA PRO A 706 7.84 -21.12 28.12
C PRO A 706 6.65 -20.26 28.55
N ASP A 707 5.59 -20.90 29.07
CA ASP A 707 4.43 -20.20 29.64
C ASP A 707 4.81 -19.54 30.97
N LEU A 708 4.83 -18.21 31.01
CA LEU A 708 5.36 -17.43 32.15
C LEU A 708 4.33 -17.13 33.25
N TYR A 709 3.04 -16.99 32.91
CA TYR A 709 2.07 -16.34 33.80
C TYR A 709 0.84 -17.20 34.15
N THR A 710 0.82 -18.47 33.79
CA THR A 710 -0.37 -19.33 34.00
C THR A 710 -0.43 -19.97 35.38
N ASN A 711 0.68 -20.54 35.81
CA ASN A 711 0.75 -21.26 37.08
C ASN A 711 1.34 -20.35 38.15
N GLN A 712 0.60 -19.29 38.48
CA GLN A 712 0.99 -18.30 39.48
C GLN A 712 0.61 -18.76 40.88
N LYS A 713 1.60 -18.85 41.78
CA LYS A 713 1.36 -19.06 43.21
C LYS A 713 1.23 -17.71 43.89
N GLN A 714 0.09 -17.48 44.54
CA GLN A 714 -0.24 -16.20 45.17
C GLN A 714 0.77 -15.82 46.27
N ASP A 715 1.26 -16.78 47.06
CA ASP A 715 2.25 -16.52 48.10
C ASP A 715 3.59 -15.98 47.55
N GLU A 716 4.04 -16.52 46.41
CA GLU A 716 5.28 -16.07 45.75
C GLU A 716 5.12 -14.65 45.19
N ILE A 717 3.95 -14.33 44.63
CA ILE A 717 3.65 -12.98 44.12
C ILE A 717 3.56 -11.97 45.26
N LYS A 718 2.89 -12.33 46.37
CA LYS A 718 2.76 -11.48 47.56
C LYS A 718 4.12 -11.17 48.16
N ALA A 719 4.97 -12.19 48.31
CA ALA A 719 6.34 -12.01 48.78
C ALA A 719 7.15 -11.09 47.85
N ALA A 720 7.01 -11.23 46.53
CA ALA A 720 7.69 -10.39 45.55
C ALA A 720 7.18 -8.92 45.57
N LEU A 721 5.88 -8.70 45.80
CA LEU A 721 5.32 -7.35 45.97
C LEU A 721 5.87 -6.68 47.23
N TYR A 722 5.92 -7.40 48.36
CA TYR A 722 6.39 -6.88 49.65
C TYR A 722 7.91 -6.68 49.70
N ALA A 723 8.65 -7.26 48.77
CA ALA A 723 10.06 -6.96 48.55
C ALA A 723 10.29 -5.55 47.96
N SER A 724 9.23 -4.83 47.55
CA SER A 724 9.38 -3.48 47.02
C SER A 724 9.88 -2.50 48.08
N PRO A 725 10.71 -1.50 47.70
CA PRO A 725 11.28 -0.54 48.66
C PRO A 725 10.23 0.23 49.46
N VAL A 726 9.03 0.45 48.92
CA VAL A 726 7.99 1.24 49.58
C VAL A 726 7.46 0.57 50.85
N TYR A 727 7.37 -0.76 50.90
CA TYR A 727 6.94 -1.45 52.12
C TYR A 727 7.96 -1.36 53.25
N SER A 728 9.25 -1.20 52.91
CA SER A 728 10.29 -0.97 53.92
C SER A 728 10.26 0.45 54.51
N THR A 729 9.83 1.44 53.72
CA THR A 729 9.74 2.85 54.15
C THR A 729 8.39 3.21 54.76
N GLN A 730 7.32 2.47 54.43
CA GLN A 730 5.96 2.69 54.94
C GLN A 730 5.32 1.36 55.41
N PRO A 731 5.61 0.90 56.64
CA PRO A 731 5.13 -0.39 57.14
C PRO A 731 3.60 -0.50 57.21
N SER A 732 2.89 0.61 57.42
CA SER A 732 1.41 0.66 57.43
C SER A 732 0.78 0.27 56.09
N LEU A 733 1.53 0.37 54.98
CA LEU A 733 1.03 -0.05 53.67
C LEU A 733 0.87 -1.58 53.58
N ALA A 734 1.68 -2.34 54.32
CA ALA A 734 1.57 -3.80 54.35
C ALA A 734 0.23 -4.23 54.98
N GLU A 735 -0.15 -3.61 56.10
CA GLU A 735 -1.42 -3.87 56.78
C GLU A 735 -2.62 -3.51 55.88
N LEU A 736 -2.57 -2.36 55.19
CA LEU A 736 -3.60 -1.98 54.22
C LEU A 736 -3.69 -2.95 53.03
N SER A 737 -2.55 -3.46 52.56
CA SER A 737 -2.49 -4.44 51.47
C SER A 737 -3.07 -5.80 51.90
N ASP A 738 -2.79 -6.23 53.13
CA ASP A 738 -3.37 -7.45 53.70
C ASP A 738 -4.89 -7.33 53.87
N GLN A 739 -5.39 -6.20 54.40
CA GLN A 739 -6.83 -5.93 54.49
C GLN A 739 -7.52 -5.90 53.12
N LEU A 740 -6.83 -5.40 52.08
CA LEU A 740 -7.38 -5.39 50.72
C LEU A 740 -7.50 -6.81 50.17
N LEU A 741 -6.50 -7.66 50.38
CA LEU A 741 -6.47 -9.05 49.91
C LEU A 741 -7.56 -9.93 50.53
N GLU A 742 -8.16 -9.51 51.65
CA GLU A 742 -9.32 -10.19 52.25
C GLU A 742 -10.65 -9.93 51.51
N LYS A 743 -10.69 -8.97 50.59
CA LYS A 743 -11.90 -8.63 49.81
C LYS A 743 -12.10 -9.55 48.62
N ASP A 744 -13.36 -9.88 48.32
CA ASP A 744 -13.73 -10.76 47.20
C ASP A 744 -13.34 -10.19 45.84
N ALA A 745 -13.40 -8.86 45.67
CA ALA A 745 -13.02 -8.20 44.42
C ALA A 745 -11.51 -7.93 44.29
N ALA A 746 -10.71 -8.25 45.31
CA ALA A 746 -9.27 -7.97 45.27
C ALA A 746 -8.53 -8.96 44.38
N LEU A 747 -7.61 -8.42 43.58
CA LEU A 747 -6.78 -9.18 42.65
C LEU A 747 -5.31 -8.85 42.89
N LEU A 748 -4.55 -9.90 43.16
CA LEU A 748 -3.09 -9.89 43.13
C LEU A 748 -2.63 -10.75 41.96
N PHE A 749 -1.89 -10.13 41.05
CA PHE A 749 -1.39 -10.84 39.89
C PHE A 749 -0.07 -10.27 39.39
N LYS A 750 0.57 -11.11 38.58
CA LYS A 750 1.83 -10.83 37.94
C LYS A 750 1.63 -10.91 36.42
N GLY A 751 2.29 -10.04 35.66
CA GLY A 751 2.15 -10.05 34.21
C GLY A 751 3.21 -9.18 33.52
N ARG A 752 3.07 -9.07 32.20
CA ARG A 752 3.94 -8.21 31.38
C ARG A 752 3.23 -6.91 31.05
N MET A 753 3.79 -5.79 31.51
CA MET A 753 3.23 -4.46 31.27
C MET A 753 3.48 -4.00 29.84
N LEU A 754 2.44 -3.48 29.18
CA LEU A 754 2.47 -2.83 27.89
C LEU A 754 1.70 -1.50 27.93
N TYR A 755 1.98 -0.64 26.96
CA TYR A 755 1.22 0.57 26.65
C TYR A 755 0.88 1.51 27.82
N PRO A 756 1.89 1.98 28.60
CA PRO A 756 1.65 2.96 29.65
C PRO A 756 1.17 4.29 29.06
N ARG A 757 -0.04 4.71 29.42
CA ARG A 757 -0.68 5.91 28.87
C ARG A 757 -1.43 6.70 29.93
N TYR A 758 -1.30 8.02 29.91
CA TYR A 758 -1.98 8.93 30.81
C TYR A 758 -3.07 9.72 30.08
N ARG A 759 -4.29 9.75 30.65
CA ARG A 759 -5.52 10.31 30.04
C ARG A 759 -5.83 9.68 28.69
N ASP A 760 -6.64 8.63 28.73
CA ASP A 760 -7.03 7.89 27.52
C ASP A 760 -8.54 7.64 27.45
N PHE A 761 -9.02 7.40 26.23
CA PHE A 761 -10.42 7.21 25.86
C PHE A 761 -10.97 5.83 26.28
N VAL A 762 -10.09 4.82 26.49
CA VAL A 762 -10.49 3.43 26.79
C VAL A 762 -11.32 3.29 28.07
N LEU A 763 -11.17 4.20 29.04
CA LEU A 763 -11.93 4.21 30.29
C LEU A 763 -12.87 5.42 30.40
N ASN A 764 -13.48 5.84 29.29
CA ASN A 764 -14.46 6.95 29.23
C ASN A 764 -13.91 8.29 29.78
N GLY A 765 -12.64 8.58 29.55
CA GLY A 765 -12.03 9.86 29.94
C GLY A 765 -11.67 9.98 31.42
N LYS A 766 -11.55 8.86 32.16
CA LYS A 766 -10.93 8.89 33.50
C LYS A 766 -9.51 9.45 33.41
N GLU A 767 -9.22 10.46 34.23
CA GLU A 767 -7.88 11.02 34.35
C GLU A 767 -7.03 10.13 35.26
N GLY A 768 -5.98 9.54 34.70
CA GLY A 768 -5.07 8.65 35.41
C GLY A 768 -4.16 7.89 34.46
N LEU A 769 -3.28 7.06 35.03
CA LEU A 769 -2.38 6.18 34.30
C LEU A 769 -3.09 4.86 34.01
N ILE A 770 -3.09 4.46 32.74
CA ILE A 770 -3.65 3.22 32.24
C ILE A 770 -2.51 2.37 31.69
N LEU A 771 -2.49 1.09 32.08
CA LEU A 771 -1.54 0.08 31.63
C LEU A 771 -2.29 -1.11 31.06
N THR A 772 -1.79 -1.69 29.97
CA THR A 772 -2.26 -2.99 29.50
C THR A 772 -1.33 -4.06 30.06
N VAL A 773 -1.82 -4.97 30.92
CA VAL A 773 -1.02 -6.05 31.49
C VAL A 773 -1.39 -7.37 30.85
N LEU A 774 -0.41 -7.99 30.19
CA LEU A 774 -0.55 -9.31 29.60
C LEU A 774 -0.34 -10.38 30.66
N ARG A 775 -1.39 -11.15 30.88
CA ARG A 775 -1.41 -12.43 31.60
C ARG A 775 -2.20 -13.41 30.72
N PRO A 776 -2.63 -14.61 31.17
CA PRO A 776 -3.52 -15.45 30.36
C PRO A 776 -4.78 -14.68 29.89
N GLU A 777 -5.22 -13.72 30.70
CA GLU A 777 -6.23 -12.71 30.39
C GLU A 777 -5.56 -11.39 29.96
N LEU A 778 -6.24 -10.59 29.14
CA LEU A 778 -5.83 -9.22 28.80
C LEU A 778 -6.46 -8.30 29.85
N THR A 779 -5.64 -7.69 30.71
CA THR A 779 -6.14 -6.88 31.82
C THR A 779 -5.72 -5.42 31.62
N GLU A 780 -6.70 -4.52 31.52
CA GLU A 780 -6.45 -3.08 31.63
C GLU A 780 -6.36 -2.71 33.12
N VAL A 781 -5.32 -1.98 33.50
CA VAL A 781 -5.04 -1.56 34.88
C VAL A 781 -5.06 -0.05 34.93
N PHE A 782 -5.86 0.51 35.83
CA PHE A 782 -6.00 1.95 36.04
C PHE A 782 -5.43 2.36 37.39
N PHE A 783 -4.63 3.43 37.40
CA PHE A 783 -4.17 4.10 38.60
C PHE A 783 -4.63 5.56 38.57
N SER A 784 -5.16 6.04 39.69
CA SER A 784 -5.34 7.47 39.90
C SER A 784 -3.99 8.08 40.20
N PHE A 785 -3.44 8.82 39.24
CA PHE A 785 -2.18 9.56 39.37
C PHE A 785 -2.42 11.01 39.01
N ASP A 786 -1.73 11.90 39.70
CA ASP A 786 -1.57 13.28 39.23
C ASP A 786 -0.50 13.35 38.15
N THR A 787 -0.56 14.38 37.28
CA THR A 787 0.41 14.54 36.18
C THR A 787 1.86 14.62 36.66
N ASP A 788 2.07 15.19 37.84
CA ASP A 788 3.39 15.46 38.39
C ASP A 788 4.08 14.19 38.92
N ASP A 789 3.31 13.14 39.17
CA ASP A 789 3.78 11.83 39.66
C ASP A 789 4.13 10.86 38.51
N LEU A 790 3.92 11.26 37.26
CA LEU A 790 4.21 10.44 36.09
C LEU A 790 5.71 10.22 35.91
N THR A 791 6.10 8.95 35.92
CA THR A 791 7.49 8.52 35.72
C THR A 791 7.60 7.62 34.50
N TYR A 792 8.79 7.55 33.90
CA TYR A 792 9.03 6.68 32.75
C TYR A 792 8.85 5.21 33.12
N LEU A 793 8.07 4.49 32.31
CA LEU A 793 7.73 3.08 32.53
C LEU A 793 8.26 2.23 31.37
N GLU A 794 9.19 1.34 31.64
CA GLU A 794 9.79 0.52 30.58
C GLU A 794 8.80 -0.56 30.14
N ALA A 795 8.20 -0.37 28.96
CA ALA A 795 7.23 -1.32 28.42
C ALA A 795 7.88 -2.68 28.09
N GLY A 796 7.11 -3.75 28.24
CA GLY A 796 7.52 -5.14 28.01
C GLY A 796 8.21 -5.79 29.20
N LYS A 797 8.27 -5.09 30.34
CA LYS A 797 8.81 -5.59 31.61
C LYS A 797 7.72 -6.19 32.48
N GLU A 798 8.18 -6.96 33.44
CA GLU A 798 7.31 -7.58 34.42
C GLU A 798 6.74 -6.55 35.41
N ILE A 799 5.45 -6.70 35.74
CA ILE A 799 4.75 -5.90 36.74
C ILE A 799 3.96 -6.83 37.67
N ILE A 800 3.95 -6.49 38.96
CA ILE A 800 3.11 -7.12 39.97
C ILE A 800 2.10 -6.08 40.43
N VAL A 801 0.81 -6.39 40.34
CA VAL A 801 -0.28 -5.45 40.61
C VAL A 801 -1.16 -6.00 41.72
N LEU A 802 -1.46 -5.16 42.70
CA LEU A 802 -2.50 -5.36 43.69
C LEU A 802 -3.59 -4.29 43.47
N GLY A 803 -4.82 -4.73 43.26
CA GLY A 803 -5.94 -3.84 42.99
C GLY A 803 -7.28 -4.52 43.19
N CYS A 804 -8.35 -3.84 42.78
CA CYS A 804 -9.70 -4.36 42.82
C CYS A 804 -10.31 -4.43 41.43
N GLN A 805 -10.94 -5.56 41.14
CA GLN A 805 -11.69 -5.77 39.92
C GLN A 805 -12.89 -4.82 39.87
N ARG A 806 -12.99 -4.06 38.78
CA ARG A 806 -14.15 -3.25 38.42
C ARG A 806 -14.71 -3.76 37.09
N ASP A 807 -15.81 -3.18 36.62
CA ASP A 807 -16.39 -3.53 35.33
C ASP A 807 -15.43 -3.19 34.17
N GLY A 808 -14.69 -4.21 33.72
CA GLY A 808 -13.83 -4.15 32.53
C GLY A 808 -12.38 -3.68 32.74
N PHE A 809 -11.96 -3.35 33.96
CA PHE A 809 -10.57 -3.01 34.29
C PHE A 809 -10.28 -3.30 35.77
N VAL A 810 -8.99 -3.33 36.12
CA VAL A 810 -8.55 -3.41 37.52
C VAL A 810 -8.15 -2.02 37.98
N GLU A 811 -8.83 -1.50 38.99
CA GLU A 811 -8.41 -0.30 39.70
C GLU A 811 -7.26 -0.70 40.62
N ALA A 812 -6.04 -0.21 40.37
CA ALA A 812 -4.86 -0.62 41.12
C ALA A 812 -4.68 0.24 42.37
N PHE A 813 -4.34 -0.43 43.47
CA PHE A 813 -3.92 0.20 44.71
C PHE A 813 -2.42 0.49 44.68
N THR A 814 -1.64 -0.55 44.35
CA THR A 814 -0.20 -0.47 44.22
C THR A 814 0.31 -1.47 43.19
N ALA A 815 1.45 -1.15 42.56
CA ALA A 815 2.17 -2.09 41.74
C ALA A 815 3.67 -1.94 41.88
N TYR A 816 4.40 -3.03 41.63
CA TYR A 816 5.85 -3.08 41.67
C TYR A 816 6.39 -3.54 40.32
N LEU A 817 7.39 -2.82 39.80
CA LEU A 817 8.16 -3.15 38.61
C LEU A 817 9.57 -3.57 39.07
N PRO A 818 9.82 -4.88 39.26
CA PRO A 818 11.06 -5.36 39.88
C PRO A 818 12.33 -4.94 39.13
N GLU A 819 12.29 -5.00 37.80
CA GLU A 819 13.45 -4.68 36.95
C GLU A 819 13.83 -3.20 37.00
N GLN A 820 12.88 -2.30 37.21
CA GLN A 820 13.13 -0.87 37.36
C GLN A 820 13.31 -0.44 38.83
N GLY A 821 13.02 -1.34 39.78
CA GLY A 821 12.97 -1.01 41.21
C GLY A 821 11.89 0.03 41.55
N LEU A 822 10.88 0.21 40.69
CA LEU A 822 9.90 1.28 40.78
C LEU A 822 8.59 0.75 41.37
N THR A 823 7.98 1.52 42.26
CA THR A 823 6.67 1.20 42.85
C THR A 823 5.67 2.30 42.48
N LEU A 824 4.52 1.88 41.97
CA LEU A 824 3.38 2.73 41.65
C LEU A 824 2.37 2.64 42.79
N ARG A 825 1.78 3.77 43.17
CA ARG A 825 0.72 3.85 44.18
C ARG A 825 -0.36 4.80 43.69
N SER A 826 -1.62 4.40 43.86
CA SER A 826 -2.77 5.24 43.51
C SER A 826 -3.01 6.33 44.57
N ASN A 827 -3.41 7.53 44.13
CA ASN A 827 -3.66 8.70 44.99
C ASN A 827 -5.04 8.67 45.69
N ILE A 828 -5.77 7.55 45.62
CA ILE A 828 -7.09 7.38 46.24
C ILE A 828 -6.92 7.19 47.76
N ALA A 829 -7.38 8.17 48.55
CA ALA A 829 -7.24 8.16 50.01
C ALA A 829 -7.96 6.98 50.69
N ASP A 830 -9.17 6.63 50.24
CA ASP A 830 -10.04 5.60 50.83
C ASP A 830 -10.20 4.38 49.91
N PHE A 831 -9.08 3.89 49.35
CA PHE A 831 -9.11 2.81 48.37
C PHE A 831 -9.79 1.54 48.92
N ASN A 832 -9.37 1.11 50.13
CA ASN A 832 -9.88 -0.12 50.73
C ASN A 832 -11.39 -0.09 50.92
N SER A 833 -11.99 1.03 51.33
CA SER A 833 -13.45 1.10 51.52
C SER A 833 -14.22 1.10 50.19
N SER A 834 -13.62 1.66 49.14
CA SER A 834 -14.22 1.73 47.81
C SER A 834 -14.23 0.39 47.05
N CYS A 835 -13.33 -0.53 47.41
CA CYS A 835 -13.24 -1.85 46.82
C CYS A 835 -14.44 -2.72 47.26
N PRO A 836 -15.21 -3.29 46.33
CA PRO A 836 -16.40 -4.06 46.66
C PRO A 836 -16.10 -5.33 47.45
#